data_AF-R6CHU1-F1
#
_entry.id   AF-R6CHU1-F1
#
_cell.length_a   1.000
_cell.length_b   1.000
_cell.length_c   1.000
_cell.angle_alpha   90.00
_cell.angle_beta   90.00
_cell.angle_gamma   90.00
#
_symmetry.space_group_name_H-M   'P 1'
#
loop_
_entity.id
_entity.type
_entity.pdbx_description
1 polymer ?
#
loop_
_entity_poly.entity_id
_entity_poly.type
_entity_poly.pdbx_seq_one_letter_code
_entity_poly.pdbx_strand_id
1 'polypeptide(L)'
;MQSTMYDKLLLLPLFQGLCKEDFTSILEKVRLHFQKYTAGSRIVKQGDYCNNIIFILQGEIRAESVDHTYHYTIHETLESPQIIEPYSLFGMYPQYTASYYAHTNVNAITIDKAYILSELNKYEIFQLNYLNMLSNRAQTIYRKLKSPHASDTLDKIVNFMQLRCITPTGEKKLQIRMEDLAEQIDDTRINVSKVLNELKDGGVIRLSRRIIDIPDMETLSNYKENKKTLFMENPFLQPYTTPHGTVPFDKIELVHYEPAIREGISQEDKEINDIISNPEKPTFKNTILALEQSGKLLDQVTTVMFNLMSAETCNELDEIAEKMMPLLSEHSNNISLNEKLFERVKQVYEDRKNLKLTPEELRLLEKTYDGFVRNGANLSEEDKVTFRKISTELSSLTLRFSQNHLKETNSYELLLDSEEQLKGLPESIIEAAAHTAKEKGKNGWIITLQAPSYVPFMKYCENRELRRKLYMAYNTQCIHDNEQNNEDVVKQLVNLRMQLAQLLGFKNYADYALRKRMAENSERVYQLLDQLLEAYTPTAREEVKEIEALAQRTEGKDFQLMPWDFSYYAEKLKNEKFNLDEEALRPYFELSRVKEGVFGLATRLYGISFKENKDIPVYHPDVKAYEVYDKDGSYLAVLYTDFHPRAGKRSGAWMTSYKEQWIEANGTNSRPHVSVTMNFTKPTANKPALLTFSEVNTFLHEFGHALHGIFANTRFKSMSGTNVYWDFVELPSQIMENFAIEKDFLNTFARHYQTNESIPEELLQRIIDASNFNVAYACLRQISFGLLDMAWYTRDKVFDGDVREYEREAWKRTQLLPPVKETCMTVQFGHIMSGGYSAGYYSYKWAEVLDADAFSVFKEKGIFNQDVAQSFRDNILSKGGTEHPMTLYKRFRGQEPTIHALLKRNGIK
;
A
#
# COMPACT_ATOMS: atom_id res chain seq x y z
N MET A 1 42.09 -61.98 -11.30
CA MET A 1 40.75 -61.73 -10.72
C MET A 1 40.71 -61.86 -9.20
N GLN A 2 41.37 -62.84 -8.58
CA GLN A 2 41.31 -63.01 -7.11
C GLN A 2 41.96 -61.85 -6.31
N SER A 3 43.12 -61.32 -6.73
CA SER A 3 43.78 -60.20 -6.00
C SER A 3 42.88 -58.96 -5.86
N THR A 4 42.23 -58.52 -6.94
CA THR A 4 41.37 -57.32 -6.97
C THR A 4 40.05 -57.49 -6.21
N MET A 5 39.67 -58.72 -5.89
CA MET A 5 38.45 -59.06 -5.14
C MET A 5 38.69 -58.94 -3.64
N TYR A 6 39.82 -59.48 -3.18
CA TYR A 6 40.25 -59.38 -1.78
C TYR A 6 40.44 -57.92 -1.36
N ASP A 7 41.02 -57.10 -2.24
CA ASP A 7 41.20 -55.67 -2.00
C ASP A 7 39.85 -54.94 -1.84
N LYS A 8 38.81 -55.32 -2.59
CA LYS A 8 37.47 -54.72 -2.48
C LYS A 8 36.71 -55.16 -1.23
N LEU A 9 36.86 -56.40 -0.81
CA LEU A 9 36.26 -56.91 0.41
C LEU A 9 36.87 -56.24 1.66
N LEU A 10 38.18 -55.97 1.66
CA LEU A 10 38.85 -55.23 2.74
C LEU A 10 38.34 -53.78 2.92
N LEU A 11 37.75 -53.18 1.89
CA LEU A 11 37.15 -51.84 1.96
C LEU A 11 35.81 -51.82 2.71
N LEU A 12 35.18 -52.98 2.92
CA LEU A 12 33.88 -53.04 3.54
C LEU A 12 33.98 -52.89 5.07
N PRO A 13 32.98 -52.25 5.71
CA PRO A 13 33.01 -52.00 7.15
C PRO A 13 33.23 -53.24 8.01
N LEU A 14 32.78 -54.40 7.53
CA LEU A 14 32.91 -55.67 8.26
C LEU A 14 34.37 -56.13 8.40
N PHE A 15 35.21 -55.88 7.39
CA PHE A 15 36.60 -56.35 7.34
C PHE A 15 37.63 -55.25 7.66
N GLN A 16 37.15 -54.04 7.97
CA GLN A 16 38.00 -52.89 8.19
C GLN A 16 38.97 -53.11 9.36
N GLY A 17 40.26 -52.85 9.15
CA GLY A 17 41.28 -52.98 10.20
C GLY A 17 41.84 -54.40 10.41
N LEU A 18 41.31 -55.42 9.72
CA LEU A 18 41.99 -56.73 9.66
C LEU A 18 43.29 -56.63 8.86
N CYS A 19 44.37 -57.26 9.34
CA CYS A 19 45.56 -57.40 8.53
C CYS A 19 45.31 -58.40 7.38
N LYS A 20 46.16 -58.33 6.34
CA LYS A 20 45.99 -59.16 5.15
C LYS A 20 46.11 -60.66 5.46
N GLU A 21 46.95 -61.05 6.42
CA GLU A 21 47.07 -62.45 6.85
C GLU A 21 45.79 -62.96 7.53
N ASP A 22 45.22 -62.21 8.48
CA ASP A 22 44.00 -62.59 9.19
C ASP A 22 42.79 -62.65 8.25
N PHE A 23 42.65 -61.65 7.39
CA PHE A 23 41.61 -61.60 6.38
C PHE A 23 41.70 -62.79 5.40
N THR A 24 42.91 -63.16 4.98
CA THR A 24 43.13 -64.33 4.12
C THR A 24 42.80 -65.64 4.86
N SER A 25 43.22 -65.77 6.14
CA SER A 25 42.88 -66.92 6.99
C SER A 25 41.37 -67.10 7.17
N ILE A 26 40.63 -66.00 7.31
CA ILE A 26 39.15 -66.03 7.40
C ILE A 26 38.57 -66.52 6.08
N LEU A 27 39.02 -65.97 4.95
CA LEU A 27 38.42 -66.27 3.64
C LEU A 27 38.79 -67.65 3.07
N GLU A 28 39.96 -68.21 3.41
CA GLU A 28 40.33 -69.58 3.01
C GLU A 28 39.45 -70.66 3.64
N LYS A 29 38.83 -70.37 4.78
CA LYS A 29 37.99 -71.29 5.55
C LYS A 29 36.49 -71.11 5.31
N VAL A 30 36.11 -70.09 4.55
CA VAL A 30 34.71 -69.74 4.28
C VAL A 30 34.37 -70.12 2.84
N ARG A 31 33.22 -70.78 2.67
CA ARG A 31 32.69 -71.05 1.33
C ARG A 31 32.10 -69.77 0.74
N LEU A 32 32.79 -69.20 -0.25
CA LEU A 32 32.30 -68.03 -0.98
C LEU A 32 31.43 -68.46 -2.17
N HIS A 33 30.20 -67.97 -2.20
CA HIS A 33 29.28 -68.18 -3.31
C HIS A 33 29.26 -66.96 -4.22
N PHE A 34 29.75 -67.11 -5.44
CA PHE A 34 29.81 -66.04 -6.43
C PHE A 34 28.53 -66.00 -7.26
N GLN A 35 27.95 -64.81 -7.37
CA GLN A 35 26.73 -64.58 -8.12
C GLN A 35 26.88 -63.36 -9.01
N LYS A 36 26.34 -63.45 -10.23
CA LYS A 36 26.28 -62.35 -11.19
C LYS A 36 24.82 -62.06 -11.48
N TYR A 37 24.46 -60.79 -11.45
CA TYR A 37 23.12 -60.29 -11.71
C TYR A 37 23.19 -59.31 -12.87
N THR A 38 22.34 -59.49 -13.87
CA THR A 38 22.20 -58.49 -14.95
C THR A 38 21.32 -57.35 -14.47
N ALA A 39 21.49 -56.16 -15.03
CA ALA A 39 20.64 -55.00 -14.74
C ALA A 39 19.14 -55.37 -14.82
N GLY A 40 18.35 -54.91 -13.85
CA GLY A 40 16.94 -55.24 -13.63
C GLY A 40 16.68 -56.53 -12.83
N SER A 41 17.69 -57.38 -12.60
CA SER A 41 17.50 -58.64 -11.85
C SER A 41 17.28 -58.38 -10.37
N ARG A 42 16.35 -59.12 -9.76
CA ARG A 42 16.18 -59.11 -8.30
C ARG A 42 17.30 -59.92 -7.65
N ILE A 43 17.92 -59.32 -6.64
CA ILE A 43 18.98 -59.94 -5.82
C ILE A 43 18.35 -60.63 -4.62
N VAL A 44 17.51 -59.92 -3.86
CA VAL A 44 16.69 -60.47 -2.76
C VAL A 44 15.32 -59.80 -2.73
N LYS A 45 14.31 -60.47 -2.20
CA LYS A 45 12.97 -59.92 -2.01
C LYS A 45 12.72 -59.59 -0.53
N GLN A 46 11.97 -58.52 -0.29
CA GLN A 46 11.45 -58.20 1.03
C GLN A 46 10.68 -59.41 1.60
N GLY A 47 10.99 -59.77 2.85
CA GLY A 47 10.43 -60.93 3.55
C GLY A 47 11.17 -62.25 3.29
N ASP A 48 12.10 -62.31 2.33
CA ASP A 48 12.95 -63.49 2.14
C ASP A 48 13.80 -63.71 3.41
N TYR A 49 13.97 -64.96 3.80
CA TYR A 49 14.75 -65.32 4.99
C TYR A 49 16.25 -65.04 4.75
N CYS A 50 16.85 -64.25 5.62
CA CYS A 50 18.26 -63.84 5.57
C CYS A 50 19.14 -64.88 6.27
N ASN A 51 19.76 -65.76 5.48
CA ASN A 51 20.67 -66.82 5.96
C ASN A 51 22.14 -66.59 5.61
N ASN A 52 22.44 -65.50 4.92
CA ASN A 52 23.74 -65.17 4.39
C ASN A 52 23.93 -63.65 4.33
N ILE A 53 25.18 -63.20 4.45
CA ILE A 53 25.54 -61.80 4.14
C ILE A 53 25.89 -61.72 2.66
N ILE A 54 25.31 -60.73 1.97
CA ILE A 54 25.53 -60.47 0.56
C ILE A 54 26.41 -59.23 0.41
N PHE A 55 27.55 -59.42 -0.23
CA PHE A 55 28.55 -58.41 -0.53
C PHE A 55 28.47 -58.04 -2.00
N ILE A 56 28.24 -56.77 -2.30
CA ILE A 56 28.27 -56.23 -3.65
C ILE A 56 29.67 -55.73 -3.94
N LEU A 57 30.35 -56.34 -4.92
CA LEU A 57 31.73 -56.02 -5.26
C LEU A 57 31.86 -55.13 -6.49
N GLN A 58 30.86 -55.13 -7.36
CA GLN A 58 30.82 -54.30 -8.55
C GLN A 58 29.37 -54.06 -8.96
N GLY A 59 29.10 -52.87 -9.46
CA GLY A 59 27.79 -52.45 -9.94
C GLY A 59 27.02 -51.67 -8.88
N GLU A 60 25.78 -51.34 -9.23
CA GLU A 60 24.87 -50.52 -8.43
C GLU A 60 23.60 -51.31 -8.17
N ILE A 61 23.06 -51.19 -6.96
CA ILE A 61 21.81 -51.82 -6.56
C ILE A 61 20.80 -50.77 -6.09
N ARG A 62 19.52 -51.10 -6.19
CA ARG A 62 18.43 -50.24 -5.73
C ARG A 62 17.58 -50.94 -4.69
N ALA A 63 17.32 -50.26 -3.58
CA ALA A 63 16.47 -50.76 -2.49
C ALA A 63 15.04 -50.25 -2.64
N GLU A 64 14.08 -51.15 -2.60
CA GLU A 64 12.65 -50.86 -2.76
C GLU A 64 11.86 -51.60 -1.68
N SER A 65 10.90 -50.93 -1.02
CA SER A 65 9.91 -51.63 -0.18
C SER A 65 8.52 -51.47 -0.75
N VAL A 66 7.66 -52.43 -0.44
CA VAL A 66 6.25 -52.37 -0.74
C VAL A 66 5.49 -52.33 0.57
N ASP A 67 4.62 -51.34 0.73
CA ASP A 67 3.75 -51.27 1.90
C ASP A 67 2.52 -52.20 1.75
N HIS A 68 1.68 -52.23 2.78
CA HIS A 68 0.47 -53.07 2.83
C HIS A 68 -0.63 -52.63 1.83
N THR A 69 -0.45 -51.52 1.12
CA THR A 69 -1.34 -51.00 0.07
C THR A 69 -0.77 -51.18 -1.34
N TYR A 70 0.35 -51.90 -1.49
CA TYR A 70 1.07 -52.09 -2.74
C TYR A 70 1.71 -50.82 -3.34
N HIS A 71 1.94 -49.78 -2.52
CA HIS A 71 2.76 -48.64 -2.93
C HIS A 71 4.25 -49.01 -2.88
N TYR A 72 4.95 -48.73 -3.98
CA TYR A 72 6.39 -48.93 -4.10
C TYR A 72 7.14 -47.68 -3.66
N THR A 73 7.99 -47.81 -2.65
CA THR A 73 8.89 -46.74 -2.23
C THR A 73 10.33 -47.13 -2.58
N ILE A 74 11.00 -46.26 -3.33
CA ILE A 74 12.42 -46.37 -3.60
C ILE A 74 13.16 -45.68 -2.46
N HIS A 75 13.98 -46.42 -1.73
CA HIS A 75 14.67 -45.91 -0.54
C HIS A 75 16.01 -45.28 -0.88
N GLU A 76 16.80 -45.98 -1.71
CA GLU A 76 18.19 -45.61 -1.97
C GLU A 76 18.76 -46.38 -3.17
N THR A 77 19.74 -45.78 -3.85
CA THR A 77 20.64 -46.45 -4.79
C THR A 77 22.00 -46.58 -4.12
N LEU A 78 22.56 -47.80 -4.10
CA LEU A 78 23.82 -48.11 -3.42
C LEU A 78 24.86 -48.58 -4.42
N GLU A 79 26.03 -47.96 -4.39
CA GLU A 79 27.18 -48.31 -5.23
C GLU A 79 28.14 -49.28 -4.53
N SER A 80 28.79 -50.16 -5.29
CA SER A 80 29.81 -51.07 -4.78
C SER A 80 31.10 -50.34 -4.33
N PRO A 81 31.84 -50.82 -3.30
CA PRO A 81 31.56 -52.02 -2.51
C PRO A 81 30.57 -51.75 -1.36
N GLN A 82 29.55 -52.60 -1.20
CA GLN A 82 28.52 -52.45 -0.17
C GLN A 82 28.02 -53.79 0.37
N ILE A 83 27.42 -53.79 1.57
CA ILE A 83 26.76 -54.96 2.18
C ILE A 83 25.24 -54.76 2.19
N ILE A 84 24.48 -55.75 1.72
CA ILE A 84 23.02 -55.72 1.80
C ILE A 84 22.58 -56.12 3.21
N GLU A 85 21.81 -55.23 3.85
CA GLU A 85 21.17 -55.41 5.17
C GLU A 85 21.89 -56.35 6.16
N PRO A 86 23.15 -56.06 6.53
CA PRO A 86 23.93 -56.93 7.40
C PRO A 86 23.29 -57.16 8.78
N TYR A 87 22.42 -56.23 9.20
CA TYR A 87 21.68 -56.28 10.47
C TYR A 87 20.51 -57.26 10.48
N SER A 88 19.97 -57.63 9.31
CA SER A 88 18.85 -58.56 9.20
C SER A 88 19.27 -60.00 9.55
N LEU A 89 20.55 -60.33 9.45
CA LEU A 89 21.07 -61.69 9.63
C LEU A 89 20.83 -62.28 11.04
N PHE A 90 20.95 -61.47 12.09
CA PHE A 90 20.76 -61.89 13.49
C PHE A 90 19.53 -61.26 14.15
N GLY A 91 18.59 -60.74 13.37
CA GLY A 91 17.30 -60.28 13.87
C GLY A 91 16.50 -61.42 14.50
N MET A 92 15.54 -61.07 15.38
CA MET A 92 14.57 -62.01 15.97
C MET A 92 13.79 -62.78 14.89
N TYR A 93 13.52 -62.11 13.77
CA TYR A 93 13.01 -62.69 12.53
C TYR A 93 14.01 -62.32 11.43
N PRO A 94 14.96 -63.21 11.06
CA PRO A 94 16.02 -62.85 10.14
C PRO A 94 15.47 -62.87 8.70
N GLN A 95 14.86 -61.76 8.29
CA GLN A 95 14.28 -61.55 6.96
C GLN A 95 14.73 -60.22 6.40
N TYR A 96 14.84 -60.10 5.08
CA TYR A 96 15.16 -58.83 4.43
C TYR A 96 14.00 -57.82 4.55
N THR A 97 14.31 -56.58 4.91
CA THR A 97 13.34 -55.51 5.13
C THR A 97 12.96 -54.76 3.86
N ALA A 98 13.79 -54.86 2.81
CA ALA A 98 13.52 -54.35 1.48
C ALA A 98 13.85 -55.39 0.38
N SER A 99 13.30 -55.18 -0.82
CA SER A 99 13.71 -55.87 -2.03
C SER A 99 14.88 -55.13 -2.67
N TYR A 100 15.88 -55.85 -3.13
CA TYR A 100 17.05 -55.26 -3.78
C TYR A 100 17.15 -55.73 -5.24
N TYR A 101 17.34 -54.78 -6.15
CA TYR A 101 17.47 -55.04 -7.58
C TYR A 101 18.81 -54.53 -8.09
N ALA A 102 19.40 -55.23 -9.05
CA ALA A 102 20.58 -54.79 -9.76
C ALA A 102 20.21 -53.61 -10.67
N HIS A 103 20.71 -52.40 -10.39
CA HIS A 103 20.49 -51.23 -11.24
C HIS A 103 21.39 -51.29 -12.48
N THR A 104 22.63 -51.75 -12.29
CA THR A 104 23.58 -52.10 -13.37
C THR A 104 23.93 -53.59 -13.31
N ASN A 105 24.87 -54.07 -14.13
CA ASN A 105 25.38 -55.44 -13.98
C ASN A 105 26.16 -55.56 -12.67
N VAL A 106 25.73 -56.46 -11.79
CA VAL A 106 26.22 -56.60 -10.41
C VAL A 106 26.97 -57.91 -10.20
N ASN A 107 28.15 -57.83 -9.60
CA ASN A 107 28.89 -58.98 -9.09
C ASN A 107 28.77 -59.02 -7.56
N ALA A 108 28.24 -60.12 -7.02
CA ALA A 108 28.03 -60.31 -5.59
C ALA A 108 28.71 -61.58 -5.07
N ILE A 109 29.07 -61.55 -3.78
CA ILE A 109 29.52 -62.72 -3.02
C ILE A 109 28.57 -62.91 -1.84
N THR A 110 28.19 -64.15 -1.57
CA THR A 110 27.45 -64.47 -0.34
C THR A 110 28.24 -65.37 0.58
N ILE A 111 28.14 -65.09 1.89
CA ILE A 111 28.72 -65.89 2.98
C ILE A 111 27.62 -66.36 3.91
N ASP A 112 27.56 -67.67 4.21
CA ASP A 112 26.51 -68.22 5.07
C ASP A 112 26.67 -67.83 6.54
N LYS A 113 25.53 -67.63 7.21
CA LYS A 113 25.41 -67.24 8.63
C LYS A 113 26.19 -68.15 9.58
N ALA A 114 26.18 -69.46 9.34
CA ALA A 114 26.86 -70.44 10.19
C ALA A 114 28.37 -70.20 10.27
N TYR A 115 29.00 -69.82 9.16
CA TYR A 115 30.42 -69.49 9.12
C TYR A 115 30.73 -68.13 9.73
N ILE A 116 29.85 -67.14 9.52
CA ILE A 116 30.00 -65.83 10.15
C ILE A 116 29.98 -65.97 11.68
N LEU A 117 29.07 -66.80 12.22
CA LEU A 117 29.01 -67.08 13.65
C LEU A 117 30.26 -67.78 14.19
N SER A 118 30.85 -68.71 13.43
CA SER A 118 32.06 -69.41 13.88
C SER A 118 33.28 -68.50 13.93
N GLU A 119 33.37 -67.53 13.02
CA GLU A 119 34.51 -66.61 12.94
C GLU A 119 34.35 -65.35 13.80
N LEU A 120 33.11 -64.85 14.01
CA LEU A 120 32.83 -63.75 14.95
C LEU A 120 33.31 -64.04 16.38
N ASN A 121 33.32 -65.31 16.80
CA ASN A 121 33.77 -65.70 18.14
C ASN A 121 35.30 -65.87 18.25
N LYS A 122 36.04 -65.79 17.14
CA LYS A 122 37.49 -66.02 17.10
C LYS A 122 38.30 -64.75 16.91
N TYR A 123 37.76 -63.79 16.16
CA TYR A 123 38.45 -62.54 15.82
C TYR A 123 37.72 -61.34 16.44
N GLU A 124 38.28 -60.80 17.52
CA GLU A 124 37.69 -59.67 18.27
C GLU A 124 37.40 -58.46 17.39
N ILE A 125 38.30 -58.12 16.47
CA ILE A 125 38.10 -56.99 15.54
C ILE A 125 36.94 -57.23 14.55
N PHE A 126 36.73 -58.48 14.12
CA PHE A 126 35.61 -58.83 13.24
C PHE A 126 34.28 -58.74 13.98
N GLN A 127 34.27 -59.15 15.25
CA GLN A 127 33.14 -58.99 16.16
C GLN A 127 32.80 -57.51 16.41
N LEU A 128 33.81 -56.70 16.71
CA LEU A 128 33.68 -55.26 16.94
C LEU A 128 33.13 -54.55 15.71
N ASN A 129 33.64 -54.86 14.51
CA ASN A 129 33.15 -54.29 13.27
C ASN A 129 31.68 -54.61 13.03
N TYR A 130 31.27 -55.86 13.27
CA TYR A 130 29.87 -56.25 13.14
C TYR A 130 28.97 -55.50 14.14
N LEU A 131 29.39 -55.38 15.41
CA LEU A 131 28.67 -54.60 16.43
C LEU A 131 28.59 -53.10 16.07
N ASN A 132 29.65 -52.52 15.53
CA ASN A 132 29.66 -51.13 15.08
C ASN A 132 28.66 -50.89 13.95
N MET A 133 28.54 -51.82 13.00
CA MET A 133 27.55 -51.75 11.93
C MET A 133 26.11 -51.77 12.48
N LEU A 134 25.83 -52.63 13.46
CA LEU A 134 24.52 -52.66 14.14
C LEU A 134 24.24 -51.36 14.91
N SER A 135 25.23 -50.88 15.66
CA SER A 135 25.14 -49.65 16.46
C SER A 135 24.86 -48.42 15.58
N ASN A 136 25.58 -48.27 14.47
CA ASN A 136 25.38 -47.17 13.51
C ASN A 136 23.97 -47.18 12.91
N ARG A 137 23.42 -48.37 12.61
CA ARG A 137 22.04 -48.50 12.13
C ARG A 137 21.02 -48.13 13.21
N ALA A 138 21.23 -48.60 14.44
CA ALA A 138 20.38 -48.24 15.59
C ALA A 138 20.40 -46.73 15.85
N GLN A 139 21.56 -46.07 15.79
CA GLN A 139 21.67 -44.62 15.89
C GLN A 139 20.95 -43.89 14.74
N THR A 140 21.03 -44.42 13.52
CA THR A 140 20.33 -43.85 12.36
C THR A 140 18.81 -43.93 12.53
N ILE A 141 18.31 -45.09 12.97
CA ILE A 141 16.89 -45.30 13.27
C ILE A 141 16.45 -44.42 14.44
N TYR A 142 17.25 -44.33 15.52
CA TYR A 142 16.97 -43.46 16.64
C TYR A 142 16.89 -41.98 16.23
N ARG A 143 17.78 -41.50 15.36
CA ARG A 143 17.71 -40.13 14.80
C ARG A 143 16.44 -39.91 13.98
N LYS A 144 16.02 -40.89 13.17
CA LYS A 144 14.75 -40.83 12.42
C LYS A 144 13.52 -40.84 13.36
N LEU A 145 13.56 -41.64 14.43
CA LEU A 145 12.48 -41.75 15.43
C LEU A 145 12.40 -40.52 16.36
N LYS A 146 13.53 -39.85 16.63
CA LYS A 146 13.58 -38.64 17.45
C LYS A 146 13.34 -37.35 16.66
N SER A 147 13.25 -37.43 15.34
CA SER A 147 12.78 -36.32 14.52
C SER A 147 11.28 -36.20 14.73
N PRO A 148 10.76 -35.11 15.33
CA PRO A 148 9.31 -34.92 15.39
C PRO A 148 8.81 -34.88 13.95
N HIS A 149 7.70 -35.56 13.64
CA HIS A 149 6.95 -35.34 12.40
C HIS A 149 6.34 -33.92 12.41
N ALA A 150 7.21 -32.94 12.21
CA ALA A 150 6.87 -31.57 11.90
C ALA A 150 6.46 -31.53 10.42
N SER A 151 5.17 -31.29 10.15
CA SER A 151 4.64 -31.19 8.78
C SER A 151 5.04 -29.91 8.05
N ASP A 152 5.51 -28.90 8.78
CA ASP A 152 5.84 -27.56 8.27
C ASP A 152 7.33 -27.23 8.44
N THR A 153 7.93 -26.57 7.46
CA THR A 153 9.36 -26.20 7.41
C THR A 153 9.77 -25.35 8.63
N LEU A 154 8.88 -24.46 9.11
CA LEU A 154 9.12 -23.66 10.32
C LEU A 154 9.36 -24.53 11.55
N ASP A 155 8.51 -25.53 11.76
CA ASP A 155 8.64 -26.47 12.87
C ASP A 155 9.95 -27.24 12.79
N LYS A 156 10.32 -27.70 11.59
CA LYS A 156 11.55 -28.45 11.41
C LYS A 156 12.78 -27.59 11.73
N ILE A 157 12.76 -26.31 11.32
CA ILE A 157 13.86 -25.36 11.57
C ILE A 157 13.96 -24.99 13.05
N VAL A 158 12.84 -24.62 13.69
CA VAL A 158 12.80 -24.28 15.12
C VAL A 158 13.25 -25.47 15.97
N ASN A 159 12.73 -26.66 15.70
CA ASN A 159 13.14 -27.89 16.40
C ASN A 159 14.62 -28.21 16.16
N PHE A 160 15.12 -28.05 14.93
CA PHE A 160 16.53 -28.25 14.61
C PHE A 160 17.43 -27.30 15.41
N MET A 161 17.07 -26.02 15.48
CA MET A 161 17.80 -25.01 16.23
C MET A 161 17.77 -25.30 17.73
N GLN A 162 16.58 -25.60 18.26
CA GLN A 162 16.40 -25.98 19.65
C GLN A 162 17.30 -27.17 20.00
N LEU A 163 17.20 -28.29 19.27
CA LEU A 163 17.98 -29.51 19.52
C LEU A 163 19.49 -29.32 19.50
N ARG A 164 20.00 -28.40 18.67
CA ARG A 164 21.44 -28.17 18.49
C ARG A 164 22.01 -27.14 19.47
N CYS A 165 21.16 -26.38 20.17
CA CYS A 165 21.57 -25.31 21.10
C CYS A 165 21.23 -25.60 22.58
N ILE A 166 20.93 -26.86 22.97
CA ILE A 166 20.39 -27.24 24.31
C ILE A 166 21.40 -27.16 25.48
N THR A 167 22.70 -26.95 25.30
CA THR A 167 23.59 -26.91 26.47
C THR A 167 23.57 -25.55 27.18
N PRO A 168 23.49 -25.47 28.53
CA PRO A 168 23.49 -24.23 29.30
C PRO A 168 24.76 -23.35 29.12
N THR A 169 25.76 -23.85 28.40
CA THR A 169 27.07 -23.24 28.17
C THR A 169 27.52 -23.29 26.70
N GLY A 170 26.69 -23.80 25.77
CA GLY A 170 26.99 -23.82 24.33
C GLY A 170 26.63 -22.50 23.68
N GLU A 171 27.45 -22.02 22.74
CA GLU A 171 27.14 -20.80 22.00
C GLU A 171 25.76 -20.91 21.33
N LYS A 172 24.93 -19.87 21.47
CA LYS A 172 23.61 -19.76 20.79
C LYS A 172 23.77 -19.51 19.27
N LYS A 173 24.78 -20.12 18.65
CA LYS A 173 25.18 -19.94 17.26
C LYS A 173 25.31 -21.28 16.57
N LEU A 174 24.68 -21.42 15.41
CA LEU A 174 24.80 -22.58 14.55
C LEU A 174 25.61 -22.23 13.32
N GLN A 175 26.74 -22.92 13.14
CA GLN A 175 27.52 -22.83 11.92
C GLN A 175 27.10 -23.92 10.95
N ILE A 176 26.25 -23.58 9.97
CA ILE A 176 25.67 -24.54 9.02
C ILE A 176 25.50 -23.90 7.64
N ARG A 177 25.77 -24.64 6.56
CA ARG A 177 25.41 -24.18 5.21
C ARG A 177 23.92 -24.43 4.98
N MET A 178 23.28 -23.58 4.20
CA MET A 178 21.85 -23.66 3.98
C MET A 178 21.44 -24.96 3.28
N GLU A 179 22.30 -25.48 2.40
CA GLU A 179 22.13 -26.77 1.74
C GLU A 179 22.16 -27.93 2.76
N ASP A 180 23.10 -27.89 3.71
CA ASP A 180 23.22 -28.90 4.77
C ASP A 180 22.06 -28.83 5.77
N LEU A 181 21.50 -27.64 6.01
CA LEU A 181 20.32 -27.46 6.84
C LEU A 181 19.09 -28.03 6.15
N ALA A 182 18.86 -27.68 4.88
CA ALA A 182 17.76 -28.18 4.07
C ALA A 182 17.76 -29.71 3.96
N GLU A 183 18.94 -30.31 3.75
CA GLU A 183 19.12 -31.76 3.74
C GLU A 183 18.82 -32.37 5.13
N GLN A 184 19.33 -31.76 6.21
CA GLN A 184 19.13 -32.29 7.57
C GLN A 184 17.67 -32.23 8.05
N ILE A 185 16.89 -31.29 7.55
CA ILE A 185 15.47 -31.16 7.88
C ILE A 185 14.54 -31.73 6.80
N ASP A 186 15.08 -32.37 5.77
CA ASP A 186 14.29 -32.94 4.67
C ASP A 186 13.29 -31.92 4.08
N ASP A 187 13.82 -30.80 3.58
CA ASP A 187 13.06 -29.74 2.94
C ASP A 187 13.84 -29.07 1.80
N THR A 188 13.19 -28.21 1.01
CA THR A 188 13.87 -27.50 -0.09
C THR A 188 14.67 -26.32 0.44
N ARG A 189 15.83 -26.05 -0.18
CA ARG A 189 16.65 -24.85 0.11
C ARG A 189 15.84 -23.55 0.03
N ILE A 190 14.85 -23.49 -0.87
CA ILE A 190 13.97 -22.33 -1.06
C ILE A 190 13.08 -22.13 0.18
N ASN A 191 12.40 -23.19 0.64
CA ASN A 191 11.55 -23.14 1.82
C ASN A 191 12.37 -22.81 3.09
N VAL A 192 13.54 -23.43 3.23
CA VAL A 192 14.45 -23.14 4.35
C VAL A 192 14.88 -21.67 4.34
N SER A 193 15.27 -21.15 3.19
CA SER A 193 15.65 -19.74 3.06
C SER A 193 14.49 -18.80 3.39
N LYS A 194 13.26 -19.12 2.96
CA LYS A 194 12.07 -18.32 3.24
C LYS A 194 11.81 -18.24 4.75
N VAL A 195 11.83 -19.37 5.44
CA VAL A 195 11.59 -19.45 6.88
C VAL A 195 12.72 -18.82 7.69
N LEU A 196 13.98 -19.00 7.30
CA LEU A 196 15.10 -18.34 7.99
C LEU A 196 15.04 -16.82 7.85
N ASN A 197 14.67 -16.31 6.67
CA ASN A 197 14.46 -14.88 6.49
C ASN A 197 13.26 -14.40 7.32
N GLU A 198 12.18 -15.18 7.40
CA GLU A 198 11.03 -14.86 8.27
C GLU A 198 11.42 -14.78 9.75
N LEU A 199 12.15 -15.77 10.27
CA LEU A 199 12.64 -15.78 11.66
C LEU A 199 13.62 -14.61 11.92
N LYS A 200 14.43 -14.26 10.93
CA LYS A 200 15.36 -13.13 10.99
C LYS A 200 14.60 -11.80 11.04
N ASP A 201 13.62 -11.64 10.16
CA ASP A 201 12.80 -10.44 10.04
C ASP A 201 11.87 -10.25 11.26
N GLY A 202 11.52 -11.35 11.94
CA GLY A 202 10.83 -11.35 13.24
C GLY A 202 11.75 -11.17 14.45
N GLY A 203 13.05 -10.93 14.24
CA GLY A 203 14.03 -10.71 15.33
C GLY A 203 14.36 -11.96 16.16
N VAL A 204 13.87 -13.14 15.77
CA VAL A 204 14.05 -14.40 16.51
C VAL A 204 15.47 -14.94 16.32
N ILE A 205 16.06 -14.68 15.15
CA ILE A 205 17.44 -15.04 14.83
C ILE A 205 18.18 -13.87 14.17
N ARG A 206 19.50 -13.90 14.18
CA ARG A 206 20.36 -13.06 13.33
C ARG A 206 21.07 -13.97 12.34
N LEU A 207 20.88 -13.70 11.05
CA LEU A 207 21.41 -14.53 9.97
C LEU A 207 22.64 -13.86 9.33
N SER A 208 23.73 -14.61 9.22
CA SER A 208 24.90 -14.27 8.39
C SER A 208 25.31 -15.49 7.56
N ARG A 209 26.17 -15.34 6.53
CA ARG A 209 26.42 -16.34 5.47
C ARG A 209 26.34 -17.82 5.88
N ARG A 210 26.97 -18.21 7.00
CA ARG A 210 26.93 -19.59 7.52
C ARG A 210 26.62 -19.66 9.02
N ILE A 211 26.20 -18.56 9.63
CA ILE A 211 25.99 -18.50 11.09
C ILE A 211 24.57 -18.01 11.35
N ILE A 212 23.83 -18.82 12.09
CA ILE A 212 22.52 -18.49 12.66
C ILE A 212 22.74 -18.21 14.14
N ASP A 213 22.59 -16.96 14.56
CA ASP A 213 22.69 -16.54 15.96
C ASP A 213 21.28 -16.41 16.54
N ILE A 214 21.05 -16.99 17.73
CA ILE A 214 19.73 -17.04 18.40
C ILE A 214 19.86 -16.17 19.65
N PRO A 215 19.42 -14.90 19.62
CA PRO A 215 19.60 -13.98 20.74
C PRO A 215 18.92 -14.50 22.01
N ASP A 216 17.72 -15.05 21.85
CA ASP A 216 16.88 -15.56 22.93
C ASP A 216 16.23 -16.90 22.58
N MET A 217 16.47 -17.90 23.43
CA MET A 217 15.95 -19.26 23.25
C MET A 217 14.47 -19.37 23.66
N GLU A 218 14.01 -18.50 24.55
CA GLU A 218 12.61 -18.46 24.97
C GLU A 218 11.74 -17.91 23.83
N THR A 219 12.15 -16.80 23.19
CA THR A 219 11.52 -16.27 21.97
C THR A 219 11.47 -17.31 20.86
N LEU A 220 12.57 -18.03 20.58
CA LEU A 220 12.57 -19.11 19.58
C LEU A 220 11.59 -20.24 19.93
N SER A 221 11.50 -20.59 21.22
CA SER A 221 10.64 -21.69 21.68
C SER A 221 9.16 -21.35 21.66
N ASN A 222 8.83 -20.11 21.99
CA ASN A 222 7.45 -19.62 22.02
C ASN A 222 7.03 -19.04 20.67
N TYR A 223 7.94 -18.87 19.70
CA TYR A 223 7.66 -18.22 18.40
C TYR A 223 6.46 -18.83 17.69
N LYS A 224 6.35 -20.16 17.70
CA LYS A 224 5.22 -20.86 17.06
C LYS A 224 3.90 -20.59 17.75
N GLU A 225 3.86 -20.74 19.08
CA GLU A 225 2.64 -20.51 19.85
C GLU A 225 2.22 -19.06 19.74
N ASN A 226 3.16 -18.12 19.87
CA ASN A 226 2.92 -16.69 19.70
C ASN A 226 2.43 -16.35 18.29
N LYS A 227 3.04 -16.89 17.23
CA LYS A 227 2.61 -16.69 15.84
C LYS A 227 1.22 -17.29 15.61
N LYS A 228 0.94 -18.48 16.15
CA LYS A 228 -0.35 -19.15 16.02
C LYS A 228 -1.44 -18.37 16.76
N THR A 229 -1.18 -17.92 17.98
CA THR A 229 -2.09 -17.07 18.77
C THR A 229 -2.32 -15.75 18.05
N LEU A 230 -1.27 -15.05 17.63
CA LEU A 230 -1.38 -13.81 16.86
C LEU A 230 -2.19 -13.99 15.58
N PHE A 231 -2.06 -15.12 14.89
CA PHE A 231 -2.86 -15.44 13.69
C PHE A 231 -4.32 -15.76 14.04
N MET A 232 -4.58 -16.55 15.07
CA MET A 232 -5.95 -16.89 15.50
C MET A 232 -6.70 -15.68 16.05
N GLU A 233 -6.01 -14.78 16.73
CA GLU A 233 -6.56 -13.57 17.34
C GLU A 233 -6.52 -12.34 16.42
N ASN A 234 -5.88 -12.44 15.24
CA ASN A 234 -5.76 -11.33 14.31
C ASN A 234 -7.15 -10.86 13.83
N PRO A 235 -7.56 -9.61 14.15
CA PRO A 235 -8.90 -9.14 13.79
C PRO A 235 -9.15 -9.12 12.27
N PHE A 236 -8.13 -8.90 11.44
CA PHE A 236 -8.29 -8.90 9.97
C PHE A 236 -8.63 -10.29 9.42
N LEU A 237 -8.22 -11.36 10.11
CA LEU A 237 -8.46 -12.74 9.70
C LEU A 237 -9.81 -13.28 10.19
N GLN A 238 -10.55 -12.48 10.98
CA GLN A 238 -11.86 -12.84 11.51
C GLN A 238 -12.97 -12.10 10.74
N PRO A 239 -14.16 -12.71 10.60
CA PRO A 239 -15.32 -11.98 10.13
C PRO A 239 -15.64 -10.78 11.04
N TYR A 240 -15.87 -9.61 10.44
CA TYR A 240 -16.25 -8.42 11.19
C TYR A 240 -17.69 -8.54 11.71
N THR A 241 -17.83 -8.56 13.03
CA THR A 241 -19.12 -8.62 13.75
C THR A 241 -19.59 -7.25 14.24
N THR A 242 -18.84 -6.20 13.92
CA THR A 242 -19.18 -4.80 14.14
C THR A 242 -20.44 -4.39 13.36
N PRO A 243 -21.13 -3.30 13.76
CA PRO A 243 -22.26 -2.79 13.00
C PRO A 243 -21.88 -2.58 11.53
N HIS A 244 -22.71 -3.07 10.61
CA HIS A 244 -22.49 -3.04 9.14
C HIS A 244 -21.20 -3.70 8.64
N GLY A 245 -20.50 -4.46 9.49
CA GLY A 245 -19.19 -5.03 9.16
C GLY A 245 -18.12 -3.96 8.99
N THR A 246 -18.15 -2.89 9.78
CA THR A 246 -17.10 -1.86 9.81
C THR A 246 -15.77 -2.41 10.34
N VAL A 247 -14.68 -1.72 10.06
CA VAL A 247 -13.36 -2.10 10.57
C VAL A 247 -13.37 -2.06 12.11
N PRO A 248 -12.95 -3.13 12.81
CA PRO A 248 -12.87 -3.18 14.27
C PRO A 248 -11.60 -2.47 14.76
N PHE A 249 -11.53 -1.16 14.56
CA PHE A 249 -10.36 -0.35 14.91
C PHE A 249 -9.95 -0.48 16.39
N ASP A 250 -10.91 -0.73 17.27
CA ASP A 250 -10.71 -0.95 18.71
C ASP A 250 -9.91 -2.22 19.03
N LYS A 251 -9.82 -3.16 18.08
CA LYS A 251 -9.11 -4.45 18.24
C LYS A 251 -7.83 -4.52 17.43
N ILE A 252 -7.65 -3.63 16.45
CA ILE A 252 -6.50 -3.68 15.54
C ILE A 252 -5.31 -2.98 16.19
N GLU A 253 -4.34 -3.78 16.58
CA GLU A 253 -2.99 -3.35 16.94
C GLU A 253 -1.99 -3.43 15.77
N LEU A 254 -0.87 -2.70 15.86
CA LEU A 254 0.17 -2.65 14.82
C LEU A 254 0.75 -4.03 14.48
N VAL A 255 0.84 -4.92 15.47
CA VAL A 255 1.34 -6.29 15.32
C VAL A 255 0.49 -7.15 14.37
N HIS A 256 -0.74 -6.73 14.05
CA HIS A 256 -1.65 -7.48 13.17
C HIS A 256 -1.42 -7.23 11.68
N TYR A 257 -0.80 -6.12 11.28
CA TYR A 257 -0.67 -5.74 9.86
C TYR A 257 0.20 -6.70 9.06
N GLU A 258 1.45 -6.91 9.49
CA GLU A 258 2.38 -7.76 8.74
C GLU A 258 1.85 -9.19 8.54
N PRO A 259 1.36 -9.91 9.59
CA PRO A 259 0.78 -11.23 9.40
C PRO A 259 -0.41 -11.25 8.45
N ALA A 260 -1.32 -10.27 8.57
CA ALA A 260 -2.52 -10.21 7.72
C ALA A 260 -2.18 -9.85 6.25
N ILE A 261 -1.19 -8.99 6.01
CA ILE A 261 -0.70 -8.67 4.66
C ILE A 261 -0.10 -9.93 4.01
N ARG A 262 0.77 -10.65 4.73
CA ARG A 262 1.40 -11.87 4.21
C ARG A 262 0.39 -12.97 3.91
N GLU A 263 -0.61 -13.13 4.77
CA GLU A 263 -1.70 -14.06 4.54
C GLU A 263 -2.57 -13.62 3.35
N GLY A 264 -2.89 -12.32 3.25
CA GLY A 264 -3.62 -11.76 2.12
C GLY A 264 -2.93 -12.02 0.78
N ILE A 265 -1.62 -11.80 0.70
CA ILE A 265 -0.78 -12.17 -0.47
C ILE A 265 -0.91 -13.66 -0.76
N SER A 266 -0.75 -14.52 0.25
CA SER A 266 -0.81 -15.97 0.06
C SER A 266 -2.20 -16.46 -0.39
N GLN A 267 -3.29 -15.83 0.05
CA GLN A 267 -4.63 -16.18 -0.38
C GLN A 267 -4.87 -15.75 -1.82
N GLU A 268 -4.48 -14.52 -2.16
CA GLU A 268 -4.61 -14.01 -3.53
C GLU A 268 -3.78 -14.83 -4.51
N ASP A 269 -2.55 -15.21 -4.16
CA ASP A 269 -1.73 -16.12 -4.97
C ASP A 269 -2.46 -17.43 -5.28
N LYS A 270 -3.20 -18.00 -4.33
CA LYS A 270 -4.00 -19.22 -4.56
C LYS A 270 -5.17 -18.95 -5.50
N GLU A 271 -5.90 -17.86 -5.28
CA GLU A 271 -7.02 -17.45 -6.13
C GLU A 271 -6.57 -17.22 -7.58
N ILE A 272 -5.43 -16.55 -7.77
CA ILE A 272 -4.82 -16.35 -9.10
C ILE A 272 -4.39 -17.69 -9.70
N ASN A 273 -3.78 -18.58 -8.91
CA ASN A 273 -3.42 -19.93 -9.37
C ASN A 273 -4.64 -20.73 -9.81
N ASP A 274 -5.77 -20.62 -9.12
CA ASP A 274 -7.02 -21.26 -9.48
C ASP A 274 -7.56 -20.71 -10.82
N ILE A 275 -7.45 -19.40 -11.07
CA ILE A 275 -7.84 -18.79 -12.35
C ILE A 275 -6.96 -19.31 -13.50
N ILE A 276 -5.63 -19.30 -13.34
CA ILE A 276 -4.72 -19.70 -14.44
C ILE A 276 -4.68 -21.21 -14.68
N SER A 277 -5.00 -22.03 -13.67
CA SER A 277 -5.03 -23.49 -13.78
C SER A 277 -6.40 -24.05 -14.18
N ASN A 278 -7.44 -23.22 -14.23
CA ASN A 278 -8.77 -23.65 -14.64
C ASN A 278 -8.77 -24.22 -16.08
N PRO A 279 -9.11 -25.51 -16.26
CA PRO A 279 -9.04 -26.17 -17.57
C PRO A 279 -10.16 -25.75 -18.53
N GLU A 280 -11.22 -25.11 -18.02
CA GLU A 280 -12.30 -24.58 -18.85
C GLU A 280 -11.82 -23.39 -19.68
N LYS A 281 -12.41 -23.22 -20.87
CA LYS A 281 -12.19 -22.05 -21.72
C LYS A 281 -12.41 -20.75 -20.91
N PRO A 282 -11.55 -19.73 -21.05
CA PRO A 282 -11.74 -18.44 -20.40
C PRO A 282 -13.10 -17.84 -20.73
N THR A 283 -13.81 -17.42 -19.69
CA THR A 283 -15.08 -16.70 -19.75
C THR A 283 -15.00 -15.47 -18.85
N PHE A 284 -15.95 -14.55 -19.01
CA PHE A 284 -16.08 -13.41 -18.10
C PHE A 284 -16.16 -13.88 -16.63
N LYS A 285 -16.93 -14.92 -16.34
CA LYS A 285 -17.13 -15.42 -14.97
C LYS A 285 -15.87 -16.05 -14.36
N ASN A 286 -15.22 -16.97 -15.07
CA ASN A 286 -14.10 -17.74 -14.52
C ASN A 286 -12.73 -17.02 -14.63
N THR A 287 -12.71 -15.81 -15.19
CA THR A 287 -11.48 -15.04 -15.39
C THR A 287 -11.63 -13.60 -14.88
N ILE A 288 -12.52 -12.80 -15.48
CA ILE A 288 -12.64 -11.37 -15.13
C ILE A 288 -13.32 -11.18 -13.78
N LEU A 289 -14.49 -11.81 -13.58
CA LEU A 289 -15.21 -11.75 -12.31
C LEU A 289 -14.42 -12.42 -11.19
N ALA A 290 -13.76 -13.54 -11.48
CA ALA A 290 -12.90 -14.21 -10.50
C ALA A 290 -11.74 -13.30 -10.05
N LEU A 291 -11.12 -12.56 -10.98
CA LEU A 291 -10.07 -11.59 -10.66
C LEU A 291 -10.61 -10.36 -9.91
N GLU A 292 -11.80 -9.85 -10.26
CA GLU A 292 -12.47 -8.77 -9.49
C GLU A 292 -12.77 -9.17 -8.04
N GLN A 293 -12.89 -10.47 -7.77
CA GLN A 293 -13.20 -11.02 -6.45
C GLN A 293 -11.97 -11.49 -5.66
N SER A 294 -10.78 -11.49 -6.27
CA SER A 294 -9.55 -11.93 -5.60
C SER A 294 -8.98 -10.88 -4.65
N GLY A 295 -8.10 -11.30 -3.75
CA GLY A 295 -7.31 -10.39 -2.92
C GLY A 295 -8.10 -9.69 -1.81
N LYS A 296 -9.30 -10.17 -1.48
CA LYS A 296 -10.22 -9.51 -0.52
C LYS A 296 -9.55 -9.19 0.81
N LEU A 297 -8.83 -10.14 1.40
CA LEU A 297 -8.13 -9.93 2.67
C LEU A 297 -6.99 -8.90 2.52
N LEU A 298 -6.20 -9.00 1.45
CA LEU A 298 -5.08 -8.10 1.20
C LEU A 298 -5.56 -6.66 1.02
N ASP A 299 -6.60 -6.46 0.22
CA ASP A 299 -7.26 -5.17 0.03
C ASP A 299 -7.80 -4.61 1.36
N GLN A 300 -8.44 -5.44 2.17
CA GLN A 300 -8.98 -5.03 3.47
C GLN A 300 -7.90 -4.53 4.43
N VAL A 301 -6.81 -5.27 4.60
CA VAL A 301 -5.71 -4.86 5.52
C VAL A 301 -4.93 -3.66 4.98
N THR A 302 -4.63 -3.62 3.68
CA THR A 302 -3.85 -2.54 3.07
C THR A 302 -4.64 -1.23 3.00
N THR A 303 -5.95 -1.29 2.72
CA THR A 303 -6.83 -0.11 2.77
C THR A 303 -6.80 0.53 4.15
N VAL A 304 -6.90 -0.27 5.22
CA VAL A 304 -6.82 0.23 6.59
C VAL A 304 -5.44 0.83 6.88
N MET A 305 -4.36 0.12 6.55
CA MET A 305 -2.99 0.56 6.78
C MET A 305 -2.70 1.92 6.10
N PHE A 306 -2.97 2.05 4.80
CA PHE A 306 -2.66 3.27 4.04
C PHE A 306 -3.54 4.46 4.45
N ASN A 307 -4.80 4.21 4.82
CA ASN A 307 -5.65 5.25 5.37
C ASN A 307 -5.11 5.77 6.71
N LEU A 308 -4.64 4.88 7.60
CA LEU A 308 -4.01 5.29 8.87
C LEU A 308 -2.65 5.95 8.65
N MET A 309 -1.84 5.54 7.67
CA MET A 309 -0.60 6.27 7.33
C MET A 309 -0.84 7.74 6.96
N SER A 310 -2.05 8.07 6.48
CA SER A 310 -2.43 9.46 6.19
C SER A 310 -3.08 10.16 7.37
N ALA A 311 -3.91 9.45 8.15
CA ALA A 311 -4.76 10.03 9.19
C ALA A 311 -4.16 9.94 10.61
N GLU A 312 -3.35 8.92 10.89
CA GLU A 312 -2.84 8.57 12.23
C GLU A 312 -1.56 7.69 12.13
N THR A 313 -0.51 8.21 11.48
CA THR A 313 0.78 7.49 11.38
C THR A 313 1.65 7.67 12.61
N CYS A 314 2.58 6.73 12.81
CA CYS A 314 3.64 6.78 13.81
C CYS A 314 4.90 6.10 13.25
N ASN A 315 6.02 6.18 13.97
CA ASN A 315 7.29 5.60 13.52
C ASN A 315 7.18 4.08 13.29
N GLU A 316 6.47 3.38 14.17
CA GLU A 316 6.28 1.92 14.07
C GLU A 316 5.41 1.54 12.85
N LEU A 317 4.39 2.33 12.51
CA LEU A 317 3.59 2.11 11.29
C LEU A 317 4.41 2.42 10.03
N ASP A 318 5.24 3.46 10.07
CA ASP A 318 6.18 3.80 9.00
C ASP A 318 7.17 2.65 8.75
N GLU A 319 7.73 2.05 9.80
CA GLU A 319 8.63 0.89 9.69
C GLU A 319 7.93 -0.34 9.10
N ILE A 320 6.67 -0.60 9.50
CA ILE A 320 5.85 -1.67 8.90
C ILE A 320 5.66 -1.40 7.40
N ALA A 321 5.32 -0.17 7.03
CA ALA A 321 5.13 0.20 5.63
C ALA A 321 6.43 0.04 4.82
N GLU A 322 7.56 0.52 5.32
CA GLU A 322 8.87 0.34 4.68
C GLU A 322 9.21 -1.13 4.44
N LYS A 323 8.87 -2.01 5.39
CA LYS A 323 9.08 -3.46 5.27
C LYS A 323 8.11 -4.11 4.28
N MET A 324 6.85 -3.69 4.25
CA MET A 324 5.78 -4.34 3.47
C MET A 324 5.68 -3.83 2.03
N MET A 325 6.03 -2.57 1.76
CA MET A 325 5.90 -1.95 0.42
C MET A 325 6.62 -2.71 -0.71
N PRO A 326 7.86 -3.22 -0.52
CA PRO A 326 8.52 -4.03 -1.53
C PRO A 326 7.76 -5.32 -1.85
N LEU A 327 7.22 -6.00 -0.82
CA LEU A 327 6.44 -7.24 -0.98
C LEU A 327 5.13 -6.99 -1.73
N LEU A 328 4.42 -5.92 -1.37
CA LEU A 328 3.18 -5.51 -2.06
C LEU A 328 3.45 -5.15 -3.53
N SER A 329 4.55 -4.45 -3.80
CA SER A 329 4.95 -4.09 -5.17
C SER A 329 5.33 -5.33 -5.99
N GLU A 330 6.07 -6.26 -5.40
CA GLU A 330 6.42 -7.53 -6.04
C GLU A 330 5.17 -8.36 -6.35
N HIS A 331 4.25 -8.46 -5.39
CA HIS A 331 2.97 -9.17 -5.55
C HIS A 331 2.11 -8.58 -6.69
N SER A 332 1.91 -7.26 -6.69
CA SER A 332 1.18 -6.57 -7.76
C SER A 332 1.82 -6.78 -9.14
N ASN A 333 3.16 -6.75 -9.22
CA ASN A 333 3.90 -7.06 -10.44
C ASN A 333 3.74 -8.55 -10.84
N ASN A 334 3.68 -9.47 -9.88
CA ASN A 334 3.45 -10.89 -10.14
C ASN A 334 2.09 -11.17 -10.77
N ILE A 335 1.05 -10.40 -10.40
CA ILE A 335 -0.27 -10.51 -11.01
C ILE A 335 -0.29 -9.85 -12.39
N SER A 336 0.09 -8.57 -12.47
CA SER A 336 -0.02 -7.77 -13.70
C SER A 336 0.87 -8.26 -14.85
N LEU A 337 2.02 -8.87 -14.55
CA LEU A 337 2.95 -9.43 -15.54
C LEU A 337 2.79 -10.95 -15.74
N ASN A 338 1.78 -11.57 -15.13
CA ASN A 338 1.52 -13.00 -15.29
C ASN A 338 1.01 -13.31 -16.70
N GLU A 339 1.84 -13.95 -17.52
CA GLU A 339 1.51 -14.27 -18.92
C GLU A 339 0.27 -15.15 -19.06
N LYS A 340 0.14 -16.18 -18.22
CA LYS A 340 -0.99 -17.11 -18.29
C LYS A 340 -2.29 -16.42 -17.92
N LEU A 341 -2.26 -15.57 -16.89
CA LEU A 341 -3.43 -14.79 -16.49
C LEU A 341 -3.82 -13.80 -17.59
N PHE A 342 -2.84 -13.07 -18.13
CA PHE A 342 -3.10 -12.10 -19.18
C PHE A 342 -3.63 -12.76 -20.46
N GLU A 343 -3.12 -13.92 -20.85
CA GLU A 343 -3.63 -14.65 -22.02
C GLU A 343 -5.12 -15.02 -21.85
N ARG A 344 -5.53 -15.43 -20.64
CA ARG A 344 -6.95 -15.68 -20.34
C ARG A 344 -7.78 -14.39 -20.44
N VAL A 345 -7.30 -13.30 -19.84
CA VAL A 345 -7.96 -11.98 -19.90
C VAL A 345 -8.11 -11.51 -21.35
N LYS A 346 -7.03 -11.62 -22.12
CA LYS A 346 -6.95 -11.25 -23.54
C LYS A 346 -7.92 -12.07 -24.38
N GLN A 347 -8.02 -13.38 -24.16
CA GLN A 347 -8.97 -14.21 -24.89
C GLN A 347 -10.43 -13.78 -24.66
N VAL A 348 -10.80 -13.45 -23.41
CA VAL A 348 -12.14 -12.92 -23.10
C VAL A 348 -12.34 -11.55 -23.75
N TYR A 349 -11.32 -10.69 -23.73
CA TYR A 349 -11.37 -9.37 -24.34
C TYR A 349 -11.51 -9.41 -25.86
N GLU A 350 -10.78 -10.28 -26.55
CA GLU A 350 -10.87 -10.43 -28.01
C GLU A 350 -12.24 -10.94 -28.45
N ASP A 351 -12.88 -11.81 -27.64
CA ASP A 351 -14.23 -12.34 -27.90
C ASP A 351 -15.36 -11.39 -27.46
N ARG A 352 -15.05 -10.23 -26.86
CA ARG A 352 -16.04 -9.34 -26.21
C ARG A 352 -17.25 -8.95 -27.07
N LYS A 353 -17.09 -8.91 -28.40
CA LYS A 353 -18.18 -8.58 -29.34
C LYS A 353 -19.22 -9.70 -29.49
N ASN A 354 -18.84 -10.95 -29.19
CA ASN A 354 -19.71 -12.11 -29.25
C ASN A 354 -20.30 -12.49 -27.88
N LEU A 355 -19.72 -11.96 -26.80
CA LEU A 355 -20.22 -12.17 -25.44
C LEU A 355 -21.45 -11.30 -25.18
N LYS A 356 -22.49 -11.89 -24.57
CA LYS A 356 -23.70 -11.16 -24.13
C LYS A 356 -23.46 -10.50 -22.76
N LEU A 357 -22.52 -9.56 -22.70
CA LEU A 357 -22.21 -8.80 -21.49
C LEU A 357 -23.15 -7.62 -21.31
N THR A 358 -23.50 -7.33 -20.06
CA THR A 358 -24.10 -6.04 -19.69
C THR A 358 -23.10 -4.89 -19.91
N PRO A 359 -23.55 -3.63 -20.01
CA PRO A 359 -22.63 -2.49 -20.16
C PRO A 359 -21.56 -2.41 -19.07
N GLU A 360 -21.92 -2.68 -17.81
CA GLU A 360 -20.95 -2.70 -16.70
C GLU A 360 -19.95 -3.86 -16.80
N GLU A 361 -20.38 -5.05 -17.22
CA GLU A 361 -19.47 -6.19 -17.43
C GLU A 361 -18.49 -5.93 -18.58
N LEU A 362 -18.98 -5.35 -19.68
CA LEU A 362 -18.12 -4.93 -20.79
C LEU A 362 -17.10 -3.88 -20.31
N ARG A 363 -17.55 -2.90 -19.53
CA ARG A 363 -16.66 -1.88 -18.98
C ARG A 363 -15.60 -2.46 -18.04
N LEU A 364 -15.98 -3.40 -17.16
CA LEU A 364 -15.03 -4.10 -16.30
C LEU A 364 -13.99 -4.83 -17.15
N LEU A 365 -14.43 -5.62 -18.14
CA LEU A 365 -13.54 -6.34 -19.04
C LEU A 365 -12.54 -5.41 -19.75
N GLU A 366 -13.00 -4.28 -20.27
CA GLU A 366 -12.13 -3.26 -20.89
C GLU A 366 -11.13 -2.67 -19.89
N LYS A 367 -11.59 -2.29 -18.69
CA LYS A 367 -10.71 -1.76 -17.64
C LYS A 367 -9.68 -2.79 -17.18
N THR A 368 -10.07 -4.05 -16.99
CA THR A 368 -9.18 -5.14 -16.62
C THR A 368 -8.12 -5.34 -17.69
N TYR A 369 -8.52 -5.53 -18.96
CA TYR A 369 -7.58 -5.71 -20.07
C TYR A 369 -6.60 -4.55 -20.19
N ASP A 370 -7.11 -3.31 -20.20
CA ASP A 370 -6.26 -2.12 -20.28
C ASP A 370 -5.34 -2.00 -19.06
N GLY A 371 -5.79 -2.43 -17.87
CA GLY A 371 -4.99 -2.50 -16.66
C GLY A 371 -3.76 -3.39 -16.84
N PHE A 372 -3.91 -4.59 -17.41
CA PHE A 372 -2.78 -5.46 -17.72
C PHE A 372 -1.84 -4.83 -18.75
N VAL A 373 -2.38 -4.33 -19.87
CA VAL A 373 -1.57 -3.75 -20.95
C VAL A 373 -0.74 -2.58 -20.44
N ARG A 374 -1.34 -1.70 -19.64
CA ARG A 374 -0.68 -0.51 -19.08
C ARG A 374 0.32 -0.82 -17.98
N ASN A 375 0.21 -1.99 -17.36
CA ASN A 375 1.18 -2.48 -16.38
C ASN A 375 2.16 -3.48 -17.00
N GLY A 376 2.36 -3.45 -18.32
CA GLY A 376 3.48 -4.13 -18.96
C GLY A 376 3.23 -5.58 -19.35
N ALA A 377 1.99 -6.08 -19.33
CA ALA A 377 1.70 -7.47 -19.69
C ALA A 377 2.14 -7.85 -21.13
N ASN A 378 2.22 -6.89 -22.04
CA ASN A 378 2.69 -7.07 -23.43
C ASN A 378 4.20 -6.87 -23.63
N LEU A 379 4.96 -6.59 -22.57
CA LEU A 379 6.41 -6.37 -22.66
C LEU A 379 7.14 -7.69 -22.94
N SER A 380 8.36 -7.59 -23.48
CA SER A 380 9.30 -8.72 -23.54
C SER A 380 9.71 -9.16 -22.13
N GLU A 381 10.25 -10.38 -21.98
CA GLU A 381 10.71 -10.86 -20.67
C GLU A 381 11.81 -9.96 -20.08
N GLU A 382 12.74 -9.47 -20.92
CA GLU A 382 13.78 -8.53 -20.54
C GLU A 382 13.19 -7.18 -20.07
N ASP A 383 12.18 -6.68 -20.78
CA ASP A 383 11.51 -5.43 -20.43
C ASP A 383 10.65 -5.57 -19.17
N LYS A 384 10.03 -6.74 -18.92
CA LYS A 384 9.31 -7.01 -17.66
C LYS A 384 10.23 -6.96 -16.44
N VAL A 385 11.47 -7.45 -16.56
CA VAL A 385 12.48 -7.32 -15.48
C VAL A 385 12.77 -5.85 -15.21
N THR A 386 12.91 -5.04 -16.27
CA THR A 386 13.11 -3.58 -16.15
C THR A 386 11.89 -2.90 -15.53
N PHE A 387 10.69 -3.24 -15.96
CA PHE A 387 9.43 -2.72 -15.43
C PHE A 387 9.31 -2.99 -13.92
N ARG A 388 9.59 -4.22 -13.48
CA ARG A 388 9.58 -4.61 -12.06
C ARG A 388 10.51 -3.74 -11.22
N LYS A 389 11.74 -3.53 -11.70
CA LYS A 389 12.71 -2.68 -11.00
C LYS A 389 12.20 -1.24 -10.87
N ILE A 390 11.74 -0.64 -11.98
CA ILE A 390 11.21 0.73 -11.99
C ILE A 390 9.99 0.87 -11.07
N SER A 391 9.04 -0.06 -11.16
CA SER A 391 7.80 -0.05 -10.34
C SER A 391 8.12 -0.12 -8.85
N THR A 392 9.00 -1.03 -8.43
CA THR A 392 9.43 -1.14 -7.01
C THR A 392 10.16 0.11 -6.52
N GLU A 393 11.06 0.70 -7.33
CA GLU A 393 11.76 1.93 -6.97
C GLU A 393 10.79 3.13 -6.85
N LEU A 394 9.82 3.25 -7.77
CA LEU A 394 8.79 4.30 -7.72
C LEU A 394 7.94 4.22 -6.43
N SER A 395 7.51 3.01 -6.04
CA SER A 395 6.76 2.79 -4.79
C SER A 395 7.53 3.28 -3.56
N SER A 396 8.80 2.89 -3.44
CA SER A 396 9.65 3.28 -2.32
C SER A 396 9.93 4.79 -2.28
N LEU A 397 10.20 5.40 -3.44
CA LEU A 397 10.46 6.85 -3.53
C LEU A 397 9.22 7.69 -3.21
N THR A 398 8.04 7.23 -3.62
CA THR A 398 6.74 7.87 -3.32
C THR A 398 6.49 7.89 -1.80
N LEU A 399 6.73 6.78 -1.11
CA LEU A 399 6.64 6.69 0.34
C LEU A 399 7.63 7.63 1.03
N ARG A 400 8.91 7.55 0.65
CA ARG A 400 9.98 8.39 1.21
C ARG A 400 9.70 9.87 1.06
N PHE A 401 9.25 10.30 -0.12
CA PHE A 401 8.87 11.70 -0.38
C PHE A 401 7.83 12.19 0.63
N SER A 402 6.77 11.41 0.87
CA SER A 402 5.69 11.76 1.77
C SER A 402 6.15 11.83 3.23
N GLN A 403 6.92 10.85 3.68
CA GLN A 403 7.47 10.81 5.04
C GLN A 403 8.43 11.97 5.29
N ASN A 404 9.32 12.26 4.34
CA ASN A 404 10.24 13.39 4.42
C ASN A 404 9.50 14.72 4.62
N HIS A 405 8.45 14.97 3.84
CA HIS A 405 7.64 16.19 3.94
C HIS A 405 6.90 16.30 5.29
N LEU A 406 6.33 15.20 5.79
CA LEU A 406 5.67 15.20 7.10
C LEU A 406 6.69 15.47 8.23
N LYS A 407 7.86 14.82 8.19
CA LYS A 407 8.95 15.01 9.17
C LYS A 407 9.43 16.46 9.21
N GLU A 408 9.66 17.08 8.04
CA GLU A 408 10.01 18.52 7.92
C GLU A 408 8.92 19.46 8.45
N THR A 409 7.65 19.15 8.16
CA THR A 409 6.53 19.95 8.67
C THR A 409 6.47 19.91 10.20
N ASN A 410 6.68 18.73 10.78
CA ASN A 410 6.57 18.50 12.23
C ASN A 410 7.79 18.98 13.03
N SER A 411 8.98 19.03 12.43
CA SER A 411 10.23 19.44 13.09
C SER A 411 10.29 20.94 13.36
N TYR A 412 9.57 21.74 12.56
CA TYR A 412 9.62 23.20 12.68
C TYR A 412 8.76 23.74 13.82
N GLU A 413 9.37 24.60 14.62
CA GLU A 413 8.69 25.39 15.65
C GLU A 413 9.26 26.81 15.69
N LEU A 414 8.38 27.80 15.58
CA LEU A 414 8.71 29.19 15.86
C LEU A 414 8.16 29.55 17.26
N LEU A 415 9.05 29.55 18.24
CA LEU A 415 8.73 30.02 19.59
C LEU A 415 8.73 31.55 19.63
N LEU A 416 7.63 32.13 20.08
CA LEU A 416 7.48 33.54 20.41
C LEU A 416 7.48 33.68 21.94
N ASP A 417 8.26 34.62 22.46
CA ASP A 417 8.55 34.79 23.89
C ASP A 417 8.15 36.18 24.44
N SER A 418 7.61 37.05 23.59
CA SER A 418 7.19 38.39 23.97
C SER A 418 5.88 38.80 23.30
N GLU A 419 5.05 39.57 24.02
CA GLU A 419 3.76 40.07 23.52
C GLU A 419 3.90 40.95 22.28
N GLU A 420 5.02 41.64 22.12
CA GLU A 420 5.33 42.45 20.93
C GLU A 420 5.31 41.61 19.64
N GLN A 421 5.71 40.34 19.72
CA GLN A 421 5.73 39.44 18.56
C GLN A 421 4.33 38.93 18.18
N LEU A 422 3.32 39.17 19.03
CA LEU A 422 1.94 38.77 18.81
C LEU A 422 1.08 39.86 18.16
N LYS A 423 1.63 41.07 17.95
CA LYS A 423 0.87 42.19 17.40
C LYS A 423 0.21 41.85 16.06
N GLY A 424 -1.07 42.21 15.97
CA GLY A 424 -1.96 41.94 14.85
C GLY A 424 -2.60 40.56 14.85
N LEU A 425 -2.02 39.56 15.54
CA LEU A 425 -2.60 38.21 15.55
C LEU A 425 -3.96 38.21 16.27
N PRO A 426 -4.98 37.53 15.72
CA PRO A 426 -6.26 37.37 16.40
C PRO A 426 -6.10 36.59 17.71
N GLU A 427 -6.96 36.89 18.69
CA GLU A 427 -6.96 36.21 19.99
C GLU A 427 -7.06 34.67 19.85
N SER A 428 -7.87 34.20 18.89
CA SER A 428 -8.04 32.78 18.56
C SER A 428 -6.70 32.09 18.23
N ILE A 429 -5.82 32.78 17.50
CA ILE A 429 -4.51 32.28 17.07
C ILE A 429 -3.51 32.32 18.22
N ILE A 430 -3.56 33.38 19.03
CA ILE A 430 -2.73 33.52 20.24
C ILE A 430 -3.07 32.37 21.22
N GLU A 431 -4.36 32.10 21.47
CA GLU A 431 -4.78 30.98 22.32
C GLU A 431 -4.31 29.62 21.77
N ALA A 432 -4.46 29.38 20.46
CA ALA A 432 -4.03 28.14 19.82
C ALA A 432 -2.51 27.93 19.89
N ALA A 433 -1.72 28.99 19.68
CA ALA A 433 -0.27 28.95 19.76
C ALA A 433 0.22 28.74 21.21
N ALA A 434 -0.47 29.30 22.21
CA ALA A 434 -0.20 29.06 23.62
C ALA A 434 -0.54 27.61 24.02
N HIS A 435 -1.66 27.08 23.51
CA HIS A 435 -2.03 25.69 23.73
C HIS A 435 -0.98 24.73 23.15
N THR A 436 -0.54 24.99 21.91
CA THR A 436 0.53 24.23 21.26
C THR A 436 1.84 24.29 22.06
N ALA A 437 2.20 25.46 22.61
CA ALA A 437 3.36 25.60 23.49
C ALA A 437 3.24 24.71 24.74
N LYS A 438 2.07 24.69 25.36
CA LYS A 438 1.78 23.85 26.53
C LYS A 438 1.83 22.35 26.21
N GLU A 439 1.24 21.92 25.09
CA GLU A 439 1.32 20.52 24.61
C GLU A 439 2.78 20.08 24.44
N LYS A 440 3.65 20.99 23.99
CA LYS A 440 5.09 20.75 23.79
C LYS A 440 5.97 21.05 25.02
N GLY A 441 5.38 21.36 26.17
CA GLY A 441 6.11 21.63 27.41
C GLY A 441 6.98 22.90 27.38
N LYS A 442 6.63 23.91 26.56
CA LYS A 442 7.35 25.18 26.44
C LYS A 442 6.50 26.35 26.94
N ASN A 443 7.15 27.40 27.43
CA ASN A 443 6.50 28.67 27.79
C ASN A 443 6.49 29.61 26.57
N GLY A 444 5.42 30.39 26.41
CA GLY A 444 5.25 31.31 25.27
C GLY A 444 4.22 30.79 24.26
N TRP A 445 4.45 31.07 22.98
CA TRP A 445 3.55 30.71 21.89
C TRP A 445 4.32 29.98 20.78
N ILE A 446 3.84 28.82 20.34
CA ILE A 446 4.46 28.09 19.24
C ILE A 446 3.63 28.26 17.99
N ILE A 447 4.27 28.81 16.96
CA ILE A 447 3.77 28.84 15.58
C ILE A 447 4.40 27.68 14.81
N THR A 448 3.56 26.90 14.14
CA THR A 448 3.95 25.73 13.33
C THR A 448 3.68 25.97 11.84
N LEU A 449 4.10 25.01 11.01
CA LEU A 449 3.85 25.00 9.56
C LEU A 449 2.50 24.36 9.16
N GLN A 450 1.74 23.83 10.12
CA GLN A 450 0.39 23.34 9.81
C GLN A 450 -0.50 24.50 9.37
N ALA A 451 -1.37 24.28 8.38
CA ALA A 451 -2.17 25.34 7.75
C ALA A 451 -2.96 26.21 8.75
N PRO A 452 -3.62 25.67 9.80
CA PRO A 452 -4.34 26.47 10.80
C PRO A 452 -3.45 27.42 11.62
N SER A 453 -2.14 27.19 11.66
CA SER A 453 -1.16 28.06 12.28
C SER A 453 -0.52 28.99 11.25
N TYR A 454 -0.04 28.42 10.13
CA TYR A 454 0.69 29.15 9.08
C TYR A 454 -0.16 30.23 8.40
N VAL A 455 -1.35 29.87 7.90
CA VAL A 455 -2.19 30.78 7.10
C VAL A 455 -2.58 32.04 7.87
N PRO A 456 -3.16 31.97 9.08
CA PRO A 456 -3.53 33.18 9.80
C PRO A 456 -2.30 33.98 10.25
N PHE A 457 -1.17 33.34 10.60
CA PHE A 457 0.05 34.06 10.92
C PHE A 457 0.50 34.96 9.76
N MET A 458 0.48 34.42 8.53
CA MET A 458 0.85 35.17 7.33
C MET A 458 -0.14 36.29 6.96
N LYS A 459 -1.41 36.18 7.37
CA LYS A 459 -2.44 37.20 7.17
C LYS A 459 -2.38 38.35 8.17
N TYR A 460 -2.05 38.06 9.43
CA TYR A 460 -2.30 38.99 10.53
C TYR A 460 -1.07 39.49 11.28
N CYS A 461 0.05 38.75 11.28
CA CYS A 461 1.25 39.17 12.02
C CYS A 461 1.78 40.50 11.47
N GLU A 462 1.84 41.54 12.30
CA GLU A 462 2.34 42.86 11.88
C GLU A 462 3.84 42.85 11.59
N ASN A 463 4.58 42.01 12.31
CA ASN A 463 6.03 41.92 12.18
C ASN A 463 6.45 41.26 10.86
N ARG A 464 6.90 42.08 9.92
CA ARG A 464 7.35 41.65 8.58
C ARG A 464 8.48 40.63 8.61
N GLU A 465 9.44 40.76 9.53
CA GLU A 465 10.55 39.80 9.62
C GLU A 465 10.09 38.43 10.12
N LEU A 466 9.11 38.38 11.03
CA LEU A 466 8.51 37.11 11.43
C LEU A 466 7.72 36.47 10.29
N ARG A 467 6.94 37.25 9.52
CA ARG A 467 6.28 36.75 8.30
C ARG A 467 7.30 36.20 7.31
N ARG A 468 8.40 36.91 7.06
CA ARG A 468 9.49 36.45 6.19
C ARG A 468 10.11 35.15 6.72
N LYS A 469 10.41 35.07 8.03
CA LYS A 469 10.97 33.87 8.66
C LYS A 469 10.06 32.65 8.49
N LEU A 470 8.75 32.80 8.75
CA LEU A 470 7.80 31.71 8.62
C LEU A 470 7.56 31.32 7.15
N TYR A 471 7.44 32.29 6.25
CA TYR A 471 7.36 32.04 4.81
C TYR A 471 8.55 31.24 4.30
N MET A 472 9.78 31.63 4.70
CA MET A 472 10.98 30.93 4.29
C MET A 472 11.01 29.52 4.86
N ALA A 473 10.64 29.32 6.12
CA ALA A 473 10.54 27.99 6.71
C ALA A 473 9.60 27.06 5.92
N TYR A 474 8.41 27.54 5.58
CA TYR A 474 7.43 26.79 4.80
C TYR A 474 7.90 26.49 3.36
N ASN A 475 8.38 27.50 2.64
CA ASN A 475 8.70 27.36 1.22
C ASN A 475 10.11 26.78 0.95
N THR A 476 10.85 26.42 2.00
CA THR A 476 12.15 25.73 1.94
C THR A 476 12.12 24.34 2.57
N GLN A 477 10.94 23.81 2.90
CA GLN A 477 10.82 22.42 3.36
C GLN A 477 11.42 21.47 2.32
N CYS A 478 12.13 20.45 2.79
CA CYS A 478 12.73 19.39 1.96
C CYS A 478 13.78 19.84 0.93
N ILE A 479 14.40 21.02 1.11
CA ILE A 479 15.62 21.42 0.37
C ILE A 479 16.83 21.69 1.27
N HIS A 480 16.72 21.43 2.57
CA HIS A 480 17.84 21.59 3.50
C HIS A 480 18.86 20.46 3.31
N ASP A 481 20.10 20.67 3.73
CA ASP A 481 21.14 19.62 3.67
C ASP A 481 20.95 18.62 4.82
N ASN A 482 19.91 17.79 4.71
CA ASN A 482 19.51 16.78 5.70
C ASN A 482 18.89 15.53 5.03
N GLU A 483 18.51 14.54 5.83
CA GLU A 483 17.94 13.28 5.33
C GLU A 483 16.55 13.44 4.67
N GLN A 484 15.84 14.52 5.00
CA GLN A 484 14.52 14.86 4.49
C GLN A 484 14.55 15.66 3.17
N ASN A 485 15.74 15.92 2.62
CA ASN A 485 15.86 16.55 1.31
C ASN A 485 15.22 15.69 0.22
N ASN A 486 14.33 16.29 -0.57
CA ASN A 486 13.60 15.62 -1.65
C ASN A 486 14.09 16.00 -3.06
N GLU A 487 15.13 16.83 -3.24
CA GLU A 487 15.61 17.23 -4.56
C GLU A 487 16.04 16.02 -5.40
N ASP A 488 16.82 15.11 -4.82
CA ASP A 488 17.24 13.89 -5.54
C ASP A 488 16.11 12.85 -5.64
N VAL A 489 15.21 12.81 -4.66
CA VAL A 489 13.99 11.97 -4.73
C VAL A 489 13.13 12.40 -5.93
N VAL A 490 12.94 13.70 -6.12
CA VAL A 490 12.22 14.27 -7.27
C VAL A 490 12.89 13.87 -8.58
N LYS A 491 14.21 14.09 -8.72
CA LYS A 491 14.95 13.73 -9.95
C LYS A 491 14.74 12.26 -10.32
N GLN A 492 14.82 11.37 -9.33
CA GLN A 492 14.61 9.94 -9.54
C GLN A 492 13.15 9.65 -9.94
N LEU A 493 12.16 10.18 -9.22
CA LEU A 493 10.73 9.98 -9.50
C LEU A 493 10.36 10.37 -10.93
N VAL A 494 10.73 11.59 -11.37
CA VAL A 494 10.33 12.09 -12.69
C VAL A 494 11.03 11.32 -13.81
N ASN A 495 12.29 10.91 -13.61
CA ASN A 495 13.04 10.13 -14.60
C ASN A 495 12.54 8.69 -14.68
N LEU A 496 12.24 8.04 -13.56
CA LEU A 496 11.67 6.69 -13.52
C LEU A 496 10.26 6.65 -14.13
N ARG A 497 9.42 7.66 -13.88
CA ARG A 497 8.10 7.80 -14.54
C ARG A 497 8.24 7.95 -16.06
N MET A 498 9.19 8.76 -16.52
CA MET A 498 9.50 8.89 -17.95
C MET A 498 9.97 7.55 -18.55
N GLN A 499 10.92 6.87 -17.91
CA GLN A 499 11.45 5.57 -18.35
C GLN A 499 10.34 4.50 -18.39
N LEU A 500 9.47 4.46 -17.37
CA LEU A 500 8.30 3.57 -17.34
C LEU A 500 7.41 3.79 -18.56
N ALA A 501 7.09 5.05 -18.87
CA ALA A 501 6.23 5.37 -20.00
C ALA A 501 6.88 5.00 -21.34
N GLN A 502 8.18 5.26 -21.49
CA GLN A 502 8.95 4.90 -22.69
C GLN A 502 9.06 3.40 -22.88
N LEU A 503 9.28 2.64 -21.80
CA LEU A 503 9.26 1.18 -21.80
C LEU A 503 7.92 0.63 -22.32
N LEU A 504 6.82 1.28 -21.95
CA LEU A 504 5.46 0.95 -22.40
C LEU A 504 5.11 1.50 -23.80
N GLY A 505 6.06 2.12 -24.50
CA GLY A 505 5.86 2.64 -25.86
C GLY A 505 5.24 4.04 -25.95
N PHE A 506 5.16 4.78 -24.85
CA PHE A 506 4.71 6.19 -24.83
C PHE A 506 5.90 7.15 -24.93
N LYS A 507 5.70 8.34 -25.50
CA LYS A 507 6.79 9.33 -25.64
C LYS A 507 7.27 9.86 -24.29
N ASN A 508 6.33 10.15 -23.41
CA ASN A 508 6.54 10.71 -22.07
C ASN A 508 5.44 10.21 -21.10
N TYR A 509 5.56 10.58 -19.82
CA TYR A 509 4.63 10.11 -18.80
C TYR A 509 3.21 10.70 -18.95
N ALA A 510 3.10 11.96 -19.39
CA ALA A 510 1.80 12.57 -19.65
C ALA A 510 1.00 11.83 -20.74
N ASP A 511 1.65 11.40 -21.83
CA ASP A 511 1.01 10.60 -22.88
C ASP A 511 0.52 9.24 -22.35
N TYR A 512 1.21 8.67 -21.37
CA TYR A 512 0.77 7.46 -20.67
C TYR A 512 -0.43 7.74 -19.75
N ALA A 513 -0.35 8.77 -18.91
CA ALA A 513 -1.35 9.08 -17.89
C ALA A 513 -2.68 9.57 -18.48
N LEU A 514 -2.64 10.45 -19.49
CA LEU A 514 -3.80 11.14 -20.03
C LEU A 514 -4.74 10.23 -20.84
N ARG A 515 -4.29 9.06 -21.29
CA ARG A 515 -5.15 8.08 -21.99
C ARG A 515 -6.37 7.63 -21.17
N LYS A 516 -6.32 7.75 -19.85
CA LYS A 516 -7.41 7.42 -18.91
C LYS A 516 -7.86 8.66 -18.12
N ARG A 517 -7.95 9.77 -18.83
CA ARG A 517 -8.44 11.08 -18.39
C ARG A 517 -9.43 11.60 -19.44
N MET A 518 -10.38 12.42 -19.04
CA MET A 518 -11.30 13.13 -19.96
C MET A 518 -10.54 14.03 -20.93
N ALA A 519 -9.40 14.60 -20.51
CA ALA A 519 -8.56 15.42 -21.37
C ALA A 519 -7.89 14.63 -22.51
N GLU A 520 -7.71 13.32 -22.37
CA GLU A 520 -7.14 12.38 -23.35
C GLU A 520 -5.67 12.60 -23.77
N ASN A 521 -5.18 13.85 -23.82
CA ASN A 521 -3.85 14.21 -24.28
C ASN A 521 -3.39 15.58 -23.73
N SER A 522 -2.08 15.85 -23.84
CA SER A 522 -1.44 17.05 -23.29
C SER A 522 -1.85 18.33 -24.01
N GLU A 523 -2.17 18.27 -25.31
CA GLU A 523 -2.63 19.41 -26.10
C GLU A 523 -3.92 20.01 -25.53
N ARG A 524 -4.92 19.18 -25.21
CA ARG A 524 -6.17 19.63 -24.59
C ARG A 524 -5.97 20.19 -23.19
N VAL A 525 -5.02 19.62 -22.42
CA VAL A 525 -4.66 20.16 -21.11
C VAL A 525 -4.08 21.56 -21.25
N TYR A 526 -3.08 21.75 -22.12
CA TYR A 526 -2.48 23.05 -22.35
C TYR A 526 -3.48 24.05 -22.94
N GLN A 527 -4.38 23.61 -23.83
CA GLN A 527 -5.45 24.45 -24.36
C GLN A 527 -6.31 25.06 -23.25
N LEU A 528 -6.75 24.24 -22.28
CA LEU A 528 -7.51 24.75 -21.13
C LEU A 528 -6.67 25.72 -20.29
N LEU A 529 -5.45 25.31 -19.90
CA LEU A 529 -4.60 26.12 -19.04
C LEU A 529 -4.25 27.47 -19.70
N ASP A 530 -4.00 27.48 -21.01
CA ASP A 530 -3.70 28.69 -21.77
C ASP A 530 -4.92 29.60 -21.93
N GLN A 531 -6.12 29.04 -22.15
CA GLN A 531 -7.37 29.82 -22.18
C GLN A 531 -7.64 30.52 -20.85
N LEU A 532 -7.45 29.80 -19.72
CA LEU A 532 -7.61 30.39 -18.40
C LEU A 532 -6.50 31.41 -18.11
N LEU A 533 -5.26 31.12 -18.50
CA LEU A 533 -4.16 32.06 -18.33
C LEU A 533 -4.43 33.37 -19.07
N GLU A 534 -4.87 33.29 -20.34
CA GLU A 534 -5.22 34.47 -21.15
C GLU A 534 -6.36 35.28 -20.52
N ALA A 535 -7.42 34.60 -20.08
CA ALA A 535 -8.59 35.28 -19.52
C ALA A 535 -8.32 35.95 -18.17
N TYR A 536 -7.54 35.33 -17.29
CA TYR A 536 -7.36 35.80 -15.91
C TYR A 536 -6.13 36.71 -15.71
N THR A 537 -5.12 36.64 -16.59
CA THR A 537 -3.87 37.41 -16.41
C THR A 537 -4.07 38.92 -16.27
N PRO A 538 -4.90 39.60 -17.08
CA PRO A 538 -5.10 41.04 -16.94
C PRO A 538 -5.61 41.42 -15.55
N THR A 539 -6.69 40.77 -15.10
CA THR A 539 -7.29 41.01 -13.78
C THR A 539 -6.32 40.68 -12.64
N ALA A 540 -5.60 39.57 -12.73
CA ALA A 540 -4.64 39.18 -11.70
C ALA A 540 -3.48 40.19 -11.52
N ARG A 541 -3.04 40.82 -12.61
CA ARG A 541 -2.03 41.89 -12.54
C ARG A 541 -2.57 43.14 -11.86
N GLU A 542 -3.83 43.50 -12.12
CA GLU A 542 -4.47 44.63 -11.46
C GLU A 542 -4.69 44.35 -9.96
N GLU A 543 -5.17 43.15 -9.59
CA GLU A 543 -5.30 42.73 -8.19
C GLU A 543 -3.97 42.84 -7.42
N VAL A 544 -2.86 42.37 -8.01
CA VAL A 544 -1.52 42.48 -7.38
C VAL A 544 -1.08 43.93 -7.25
N LYS A 545 -1.31 44.76 -8.28
CA LYS A 545 -1.00 46.20 -8.23
C LYS A 545 -1.79 46.93 -7.16
N GLU A 546 -3.06 46.60 -6.96
CA GLU A 546 -3.87 47.22 -5.91
C GLU A 546 -3.32 46.91 -4.51
N ILE A 547 -2.84 45.68 -4.29
CA ILE A 547 -2.23 45.25 -3.03
C ILE A 547 -0.88 45.94 -2.83
N GLU A 548 -0.05 46.00 -3.88
CA GLU A 548 1.22 46.75 -3.83
C GLU A 548 0.98 48.24 -3.55
N ALA A 549 -0.05 48.83 -4.16
CA ALA A 549 -0.44 50.21 -3.90
C ALA A 549 -0.87 50.43 -2.44
N LEU A 550 -1.61 49.50 -1.83
CA LEU A 550 -1.93 49.58 -0.40
C LEU A 550 -0.65 49.53 0.45
N ALA A 551 0.26 48.59 0.16
CA ALA A 551 1.51 48.47 0.90
C ALA A 551 2.36 49.76 0.80
N GLN A 552 2.44 50.36 -0.39
CA GLN A 552 3.17 51.61 -0.60
C GLN A 552 2.50 52.82 0.06
N ARG A 553 1.16 52.82 0.21
CA ARG A 553 0.45 53.86 0.99
C ARG A 553 0.82 53.82 2.47
N THR A 554 1.03 52.63 3.05
CA THR A 554 1.29 52.47 4.49
C THR A 554 2.77 52.49 4.84
N GLU A 555 3.64 51.94 4.00
CA GLU A 555 5.07 51.77 4.28
C GLU A 555 5.97 52.77 3.55
N GLY A 556 5.43 53.48 2.54
CA GLY A 556 6.17 54.40 1.69
C GLY A 556 6.36 53.89 0.25
N LYS A 557 6.61 54.82 -0.68
CA LYS A 557 6.63 54.54 -2.13
C LYS A 557 7.72 53.58 -2.59
N ASP A 558 8.81 53.46 -1.85
CA ASP A 558 9.93 52.57 -2.17
C ASP A 558 9.71 51.14 -1.65
N PHE A 559 8.57 50.87 -1.01
CA PHE A 559 8.25 49.53 -0.51
C PHE A 559 8.01 48.56 -1.68
N GLN A 560 8.79 47.49 -1.72
CA GLN A 560 8.61 46.37 -2.64
C GLN A 560 7.78 45.27 -1.98
N LEU A 561 6.62 44.97 -2.57
CA LEU A 561 5.76 43.86 -2.13
C LEU A 561 6.43 42.51 -2.44
N MET A 562 6.74 41.75 -1.40
CA MET A 562 7.33 40.40 -1.52
C MET A 562 6.28 39.31 -1.24
N PRO A 563 6.52 38.04 -1.59
CA PRO A 563 5.56 36.95 -1.32
C PRO A 563 5.11 36.81 0.14
N TRP A 564 5.99 37.07 1.11
CA TRP A 564 5.66 37.06 2.55
C TRP A 564 4.86 38.28 3.02
N ASP A 565 4.63 39.26 2.15
CA ASP A 565 3.81 40.44 2.40
C ASP A 565 2.42 40.33 1.78
N PHE A 566 2.26 39.48 0.75
CA PHE A 566 1.05 39.43 -0.08
C PHE A 566 -0.22 39.14 0.73
N SER A 567 -0.25 38.05 1.52
CA SER A 567 -1.43 37.67 2.30
C SER A 567 -1.81 38.74 3.33
N TYR A 568 -0.83 39.40 3.94
CA TYR A 568 -1.05 40.45 4.93
C TYR A 568 -1.72 41.68 4.32
N TYR A 569 -1.20 42.19 3.19
CA TYR A 569 -1.81 43.34 2.53
C TYR A 569 -3.09 42.97 1.76
N ALA A 570 -3.22 41.75 1.25
CA ALA A 570 -4.46 41.26 0.67
C ALA A 570 -5.59 41.25 1.69
N GLU A 571 -5.33 40.77 2.91
CA GLU A 571 -6.32 40.78 4.01
C GLU A 571 -6.70 42.22 4.39
N LYS A 572 -5.71 43.11 4.53
CA LYS A 572 -6.00 44.53 4.80
C LYS A 572 -6.83 45.20 3.70
N LEU A 573 -6.52 44.93 2.43
CA LEU A 573 -7.27 45.49 1.30
C LEU A 573 -8.69 44.92 1.25
N LYS A 574 -8.86 43.62 1.52
CA LYS A 574 -10.16 42.97 1.62
C LYS A 574 -11.01 43.63 2.72
N ASN A 575 -10.41 43.88 3.88
CA ASN A 575 -11.06 44.57 4.99
C ASN A 575 -11.44 46.02 4.61
N GLU A 576 -10.55 46.75 3.94
CA GLU A 576 -10.82 48.13 3.47
C GLU A 576 -11.96 48.17 2.45
N LYS A 577 -12.01 47.24 1.48
CA LYS A 577 -12.99 47.23 0.39
C LYS A 577 -14.37 46.72 0.80
N PHE A 578 -14.42 45.67 1.63
CA PHE A 578 -15.67 44.95 1.92
C PHE A 578 -16.12 45.08 3.37
N ASN A 579 -15.33 45.74 4.23
CA ASN A 579 -15.58 45.79 5.68
C ASN A 579 -15.81 44.39 6.28
N LEU A 580 -15.06 43.39 5.78
CA LEU A 580 -15.23 41.98 6.12
C LEU A 580 -14.00 41.46 6.84
N ASP A 581 -14.02 41.50 8.17
CA ASP A 581 -13.06 40.78 8.99
C ASP A 581 -13.45 39.29 9.05
N GLU A 582 -12.60 38.40 8.52
CA GLU A 582 -12.85 36.95 8.56
C GLU A 582 -12.93 36.40 9.99
N GLU A 583 -12.23 37.02 10.96
CA GLU A 583 -12.31 36.61 12.36
C GLU A 583 -13.69 36.93 12.97
N ALA A 584 -14.35 38.00 12.51
CA ALA A 584 -15.71 38.34 12.92
C ALA A 584 -16.75 37.31 12.45
N LEU A 585 -16.42 36.48 11.45
CA LEU A 585 -17.29 35.40 10.98
C LEU A 585 -17.17 34.12 11.80
N ARG A 586 -16.01 33.86 12.42
CA ARG A 586 -15.72 32.61 13.13
C ARG A 586 -16.75 32.26 14.21
N PRO A 587 -17.27 33.21 15.01
CA PRO A 587 -18.31 32.91 16.00
C PRO A 587 -19.58 32.30 15.41
N TYR A 588 -19.86 32.46 14.12
CA TYR A 588 -21.03 31.92 13.42
C TYR A 588 -20.80 30.53 12.83
N PHE A 589 -19.55 30.06 12.79
CA PHE A 589 -19.15 28.81 12.15
C PHE A 589 -18.56 27.83 13.18
N GLU A 590 -19.30 27.58 14.25
CA GLU A 590 -19.02 26.49 15.18
C GLU A 590 -19.11 25.14 14.45
N LEU A 591 -18.07 24.30 14.57
CA LEU A 591 -17.96 23.02 13.84
C LEU A 591 -19.20 22.12 13.98
N SER A 592 -19.83 22.06 15.15
CA SER A 592 -21.04 21.25 15.37
C SER A 592 -22.21 21.71 14.49
N ARG A 593 -22.42 23.03 14.38
CA ARG A 593 -23.44 23.67 13.55
C ARG A 593 -23.10 23.61 12.07
N VAL A 594 -21.83 23.82 11.71
CA VAL A 594 -21.38 23.66 10.31
C VAL A 594 -21.67 22.24 9.83
N LYS A 595 -21.39 21.23 10.67
CA LYS A 595 -21.72 19.83 10.38
C LYS A 595 -23.22 19.60 10.22
N GLU A 596 -24.05 20.17 11.10
CA GLU A 596 -25.51 20.14 10.94
C GLU A 596 -25.96 20.80 9.63
N GLY A 597 -25.34 21.92 9.24
CA GLY A 597 -25.58 22.59 7.97
C GLY A 597 -25.22 21.74 6.77
N VAL A 598 -24.01 21.17 6.73
CA VAL A 598 -23.52 20.32 5.63
C VAL A 598 -24.36 19.03 5.50
N PHE A 599 -24.69 18.37 6.61
CA PHE A 599 -25.56 17.19 6.60
C PHE A 599 -27.01 17.56 6.24
N GLY A 600 -27.49 18.70 6.74
CA GLY A 600 -28.80 19.25 6.43
C GLY A 600 -28.96 19.64 4.96
N LEU A 601 -27.88 20.10 4.31
CA LEU A 601 -27.85 20.36 2.87
C LEU A 601 -28.10 19.08 2.08
N ALA A 602 -27.38 17.99 2.37
CA ALA A 602 -27.62 16.71 1.69
C ALA A 602 -29.00 16.13 2.03
N THR A 603 -29.49 16.32 3.25
CA THR A 603 -30.87 15.97 3.63
C THR A 603 -31.88 16.72 2.76
N ARG A 604 -31.69 18.02 2.54
CA ARG A 604 -32.59 18.85 1.75
C ARG A 604 -32.53 18.52 0.25
N LEU A 605 -31.34 18.25 -0.29
CA LEU A 605 -31.13 17.94 -1.70
C LEU A 605 -31.60 16.52 -2.06
N TYR A 606 -31.27 15.52 -1.22
CA TYR A 606 -31.40 14.11 -1.58
C TYR A 606 -32.33 13.31 -0.66
N GLY A 607 -32.78 13.89 0.45
CA GLY A 607 -33.64 13.22 1.44
C GLY A 607 -32.92 12.24 2.36
N ILE A 608 -31.58 12.19 2.34
CA ILE A 608 -30.80 11.29 3.21
C ILE A 608 -30.75 11.78 4.66
N SER A 609 -30.53 10.89 5.62
CA SER A 609 -30.42 11.23 7.04
C SER A 609 -29.19 10.59 7.68
N PHE A 610 -28.72 11.18 8.78
CA PHE A 610 -27.48 10.80 9.46
C PHE A 610 -27.76 10.52 10.94
N LYS A 611 -27.28 9.38 11.45
CA LYS A 611 -27.43 8.99 12.84
C LYS A 611 -26.06 8.60 13.42
N GLU A 612 -25.57 9.37 14.39
CA GLU A 612 -24.34 9.02 15.11
C GLU A 612 -24.51 7.65 15.77
N ASN A 613 -23.54 6.75 15.56
CA ASN A 613 -23.54 5.42 16.16
C ASN A 613 -22.21 5.18 16.87
N LYS A 614 -22.24 5.21 18.20
CA LYS A 614 -21.07 5.05 19.08
C LYS A 614 -20.61 3.60 19.21
N ASP A 615 -21.41 2.64 18.76
CA ASP A 615 -21.06 1.22 18.75
C ASP A 615 -20.19 0.86 17.53
N ILE A 616 -20.04 1.78 16.56
CA ILE A 616 -19.09 1.64 15.45
C ILE A 616 -17.69 2.02 15.95
N PRO A 617 -16.71 1.10 15.90
CA PRO A 617 -15.34 1.40 16.32
C PRO A 617 -14.68 2.47 15.45
N VAL A 618 -13.77 3.24 16.06
CA VAL A 618 -13.02 4.32 15.41
C VAL A 618 -11.53 4.23 15.75
N TYR A 619 -10.66 4.73 14.86
CA TYR A 619 -9.20 4.65 15.02
C TYR A 619 -8.61 5.74 15.91
N HIS A 620 -9.35 6.81 16.20
CA HIS A 620 -8.89 7.90 17.05
C HIS A 620 -10.11 8.50 17.79
N PRO A 621 -9.99 8.91 19.06
CA PRO A 621 -11.12 9.39 19.87
C PRO A 621 -11.86 10.61 19.32
N ASP A 622 -11.20 11.45 18.52
CA ASP A 622 -11.83 12.59 17.84
C ASP A 622 -12.72 12.19 16.65
N VAL A 623 -12.62 10.94 16.19
CA VAL A 623 -13.38 10.44 15.04
C VAL A 623 -14.78 10.07 15.49
N LYS A 624 -15.78 10.48 14.70
CA LYS A 624 -17.18 10.09 14.90
C LYS A 624 -17.69 9.29 13.71
N ALA A 625 -18.50 8.28 13.97
CA ALA A 625 -19.14 7.45 12.97
C ALA A 625 -20.65 7.69 12.91
N TYR A 626 -21.19 7.77 11.69
CA TYR A 626 -22.60 7.98 11.41
C TYR A 626 -23.11 6.89 10.47
N GLU A 627 -24.27 6.33 10.79
CA GLU A 627 -25.07 5.59 9.83
C GLU A 627 -25.81 6.58 8.94
N VAL A 628 -25.78 6.34 7.63
CA VAL A 628 -26.50 7.15 6.63
C VAL A 628 -27.67 6.34 6.08
N TYR A 629 -28.85 6.94 6.03
CA TYR A 629 -30.07 6.31 5.50
C TYR A 629 -30.63 7.11 4.32
N ASP A 630 -31.21 6.44 3.34
CA ASP A 630 -31.90 7.08 2.21
C ASP A 630 -33.28 7.62 2.63
N LYS A 631 -33.92 8.35 1.72
CA LYS A 631 -35.27 8.92 1.91
C LYS A 631 -36.35 7.89 2.22
N ASP A 632 -36.15 6.63 1.84
CA ASP A 632 -37.06 5.51 2.11
C ASP A 632 -36.73 4.76 3.42
N GLY A 633 -35.69 5.19 4.15
CA GLY A 633 -35.21 4.56 5.37
C GLY A 633 -34.23 3.41 5.15
N SER A 634 -33.87 3.07 3.91
CA SER A 634 -32.86 2.06 3.61
C SER A 634 -31.45 2.54 4.02
N TYR A 635 -30.61 1.61 4.48
CA TYR A 635 -29.22 1.90 4.84
C TYR A 635 -28.39 2.24 3.59
N LEU A 636 -27.65 3.35 3.61
CA LEU A 636 -26.84 3.83 2.50
C LEU A 636 -25.33 3.74 2.72
N ALA A 637 -24.81 3.99 3.92
CA ALA A 637 -23.37 3.99 4.17
C ALA A 637 -23.04 4.14 5.67
N VAL A 638 -21.77 3.88 6.03
CA VAL A 638 -21.14 4.48 7.21
C VAL A 638 -20.31 5.68 6.77
N LEU A 639 -20.45 6.80 7.48
CA LEU A 639 -19.61 7.99 7.32
C LEU A 639 -18.78 8.22 8.59
N TYR A 640 -17.46 8.26 8.46
CA TYR A 640 -16.55 8.73 9.50
C TYR A 640 -16.20 10.21 9.29
N THR A 641 -16.12 10.97 10.37
CA THR A 641 -15.68 12.38 10.34
C THR A 641 -14.49 12.59 11.26
N ASP A 642 -13.39 13.13 10.73
CA ASP A 642 -12.14 13.36 11.47
C ASP A 642 -11.58 14.77 11.20
N PHE A 643 -11.83 15.72 12.10
CA PHE A 643 -11.68 17.14 11.76
C PHE A 643 -10.34 17.79 12.14
N HIS A 644 -9.60 17.29 13.13
CA HIS A 644 -8.55 18.08 13.78
C HIS A 644 -7.11 17.66 13.43
N PRO A 645 -6.15 18.60 13.34
CA PRO A 645 -4.74 18.31 13.09
C PRO A 645 -4.08 17.63 14.28
N ARG A 646 -3.13 16.74 14.01
CA ARG A 646 -2.30 16.03 15.00
C ARG A 646 -1.03 15.49 14.34
N ALA A 647 -0.03 15.11 15.15
CA ALA A 647 1.31 14.78 14.67
C ALA A 647 1.35 13.66 13.61
N GLY A 648 0.50 12.62 13.78
CA GLY A 648 0.40 11.50 12.85
C GLY A 648 -0.47 11.77 11.60
N LYS A 649 -1.09 12.94 11.49
CA LYS A 649 -1.97 13.28 10.37
C LYS A 649 -1.24 14.16 9.36
N ARG A 650 -1.27 13.79 8.07
CA ARG A 650 -0.71 14.64 6.99
C ARG A 650 -1.50 15.94 6.83
N SER A 651 -0.83 16.98 6.33
CA SER A 651 -1.46 18.27 6.00
C SER A 651 -2.51 18.13 4.88
N GLY A 652 -3.50 19.02 4.90
CA GLY A 652 -4.55 19.12 3.87
C GLY A 652 -5.90 18.58 4.33
N ALA A 653 -6.71 18.17 3.37
CA ALA A 653 -8.02 17.57 3.54
C ALA A 653 -8.19 16.47 2.48
N TRP A 654 -8.94 15.43 2.80
CA TRP A 654 -9.26 14.36 1.85
C TRP A 654 -10.46 13.52 2.30
N MET A 655 -11.06 12.85 1.33
CA MET A 655 -12.00 11.75 1.51
C MET A 655 -11.29 10.41 1.26
N THR A 656 -11.67 9.37 1.99
CA THR A 656 -11.24 8.01 1.71
C THR A 656 -12.38 7.00 1.88
N SER A 657 -12.23 5.82 1.27
CA SER A 657 -13.07 4.65 1.48
C SER A 657 -12.32 3.64 2.36
N TYR A 658 -12.94 3.16 3.44
CA TYR A 658 -12.52 1.94 4.13
C TYR A 658 -13.13 0.68 3.51
N LYS A 659 -14.24 0.87 2.78
CA LYS A 659 -14.94 -0.18 2.04
C LYS A 659 -15.72 0.49 0.92
N GLU A 660 -15.48 0.05 -0.30
CA GLU A 660 -16.23 0.46 -1.49
C GLU A 660 -17.64 -0.18 -1.53
N GLN A 661 -18.51 0.32 -2.41
CA GLN A 661 -19.82 -0.27 -2.67
C GLN A 661 -19.74 -1.32 -3.78
N TRP A 662 -20.59 -2.35 -3.74
CA TRP A 662 -20.82 -3.27 -4.87
C TRP A 662 -22.16 -4.01 -4.73
N ILE A 663 -22.63 -4.65 -5.82
CA ILE A 663 -23.85 -5.48 -5.81
C ILE A 663 -23.47 -6.93 -6.11
N GLU A 664 -23.78 -7.80 -5.16
CA GLU A 664 -23.58 -9.25 -5.28
C GLU A 664 -24.51 -9.87 -6.34
N ALA A 665 -24.15 -11.06 -6.83
CA ALA A 665 -24.96 -11.77 -7.83
C ALA A 665 -26.39 -12.11 -7.36
N ASN A 666 -26.61 -12.20 -6.05
CA ASN A 666 -27.92 -12.44 -5.43
C ASN A 666 -28.74 -11.14 -5.22
N GLY A 667 -28.22 -9.98 -5.64
CA GLY A 667 -28.85 -8.67 -5.50
C GLY A 667 -28.54 -7.95 -4.18
N THR A 668 -27.75 -8.54 -3.27
CA THR A 668 -27.34 -7.85 -2.04
C THR A 668 -26.45 -6.66 -2.38
N ASN A 669 -26.89 -5.46 -2.02
CA ASN A 669 -26.13 -4.22 -2.20
C ASN A 669 -25.23 -3.99 -0.98
N SER A 670 -23.95 -4.31 -1.11
CA SER A 670 -22.94 -4.06 -0.08
C SER A 670 -22.64 -2.56 -0.05
N ARG A 671 -23.09 -1.88 1.00
CA ARG A 671 -22.95 -0.41 1.13
C ARG A 671 -21.55 0.01 1.58
N PRO A 672 -21.09 1.22 1.20
CA PRO A 672 -19.73 1.70 1.42
C PRO A 672 -19.52 2.25 2.83
N HIS A 673 -18.25 2.29 3.25
CA HIS A 673 -17.80 2.95 4.48
C HIS A 673 -16.78 4.02 4.08
N VAL A 674 -17.15 5.29 4.25
CA VAL A 674 -16.37 6.44 3.79
C VAL A 674 -15.93 7.33 4.95
N SER A 675 -14.85 8.08 4.79
CA SER A 675 -14.35 9.02 5.78
C SER A 675 -14.06 10.37 5.14
N VAL A 676 -14.38 11.44 5.86
CA VAL A 676 -13.89 12.79 5.57
C VAL A 676 -12.87 13.18 6.63
N THR A 677 -11.64 13.50 6.20
CA THR A 677 -10.52 13.84 7.08
C THR A 677 -10.00 15.24 6.79
N MET A 678 -9.93 16.08 7.82
CA MET A 678 -9.54 17.50 7.76
C MET A 678 -8.44 17.83 8.76
N ASN A 679 -7.95 19.07 8.66
CA ASN A 679 -7.05 19.72 9.60
C ASN A 679 -7.63 21.07 10.05
N PHE A 680 -8.83 21.07 10.62
CA PHE A 680 -9.53 22.26 11.12
C PHE A 680 -9.05 22.69 12.50
N THR A 681 -9.18 23.99 12.74
CA THR A 681 -8.90 24.66 14.02
C THR A 681 -9.46 23.86 15.21
N LYS A 682 -8.59 23.51 16.16
CA LYS A 682 -8.96 22.80 17.39
C LYS A 682 -9.79 23.69 18.34
N PRO A 683 -10.66 23.12 19.19
CA PRO A 683 -11.24 23.86 20.31
C PRO A 683 -10.15 24.32 21.28
N THR A 684 -10.40 25.41 22.01
CA THR A 684 -9.55 25.84 23.14
C THR A 684 -10.23 25.48 24.46
N ALA A 685 -9.58 25.77 25.60
CA ALA A 685 -10.17 25.48 26.92
C ALA A 685 -11.52 26.18 27.14
N ASN A 686 -11.74 27.33 26.49
CA ASN A 686 -12.89 28.19 26.73
C ASN A 686 -13.80 28.36 25.50
N LYS A 687 -13.37 27.93 24.30
CA LYS A 687 -14.10 28.14 23.04
C LYS A 687 -14.23 26.81 22.28
N PRO A 688 -15.40 26.52 21.67
CA PRO A 688 -15.54 25.37 20.78
C PRO A 688 -14.67 25.55 19.52
N ALA A 689 -14.61 24.54 18.65
CA ALA A 689 -13.95 24.66 17.36
C ALA A 689 -14.70 25.67 16.47
N LEU A 690 -14.13 26.86 16.28
CA LEU A 690 -14.68 27.93 15.44
C LEU A 690 -13.92 27.98 14.11
N LEU A 691 -14.63 27.62 13.04
CA LEU A 691 -14.07 27.51 11.71
C LEU A 691 -13.98 28.87 11.03
N THR A 692 -12.95 29.02 10.20
CA THR A 692 -12.88 30.04 9.16
C THR A 692 -13.84 29.68 8.02
N PHE A 693 -14.20 30.68 7.20
CA PHE A 693 -15.02 30.44 6.00
C PHE A 693 -14.34 29.45 5.03
N SER A 694 -13.01 29.49 4.91
CA SER A 694 -12.26 28.54 4.08
C SER A 694 -12.41 27.10 4.59
N GLU A 695 -12.39 26.87 5.91
CA GLU A 695 -12.58 25.53 6.47
C GLU A 695 -14.02 25.02 6.24
N VAL A 696 -15.03 25.91 6.29
CA VAL A 696 -16.41 25.56 5.89
C VAL A 696 -16.45 25.09 4.43
N ASN A 697 -15.79 25.82 3.53
CA ASN A 697 -15.72 25.46 2.12
C ASN A 697 -14.99 24.13 1.91
N THR A 698 -13.88 23.89 2.61
CA THR A 698 -13.17 22.60 2.60
C THR A 698 -14.06 21.45 3.07
N PHE A 699 -14.93 21.66 4.07
CA PHE A 699 -15.85 20.60 4.49
C PHE A 699 -16.86 20.28 3.39
N LEU A 700 -17.42 21.29 2.73
CA LEU A 700 -18.33 21.07 1.59
C LEU A 700 -17.65 20.28 0.46
N HIS A 701 -16.41 20.64 0.10
CA HIS A 701 -15.62 19.94 -0.91
C HIS A 701 -15.51 18.45 -0.61
N GLU A 702 -14.99 18.10 0.56
CA GLU A 702 -14.73 16.71 0.92
C GLU A 702 -16.01 15.93 1.16
N PHE A 703 -17.07 16.61 1.62
CA PHE A 703 -18.38 16.02 1.72
C PHE A 703 -18.99 15.73 0.35
N GLY A 704 -18.66 16.48 -0.70
CA GLY A 704 -19.02 16.13 -2.07
C GLY A 704 -18.39 14.83 -2.56
N HIS A 705 -17.11 14.60 -2.25
CA HIS A 705 -16.48 13.28 -2.44
C HIS A 705 -17.18 12.19 -1.61
N ALA A 706 -17.53 12.50 -0.36
CA ALA A 706 -18.26 11.55 0.49
C ALA A 706 -19.62 11.20 -0.10
N LEU A 707 -20.37 12.16 -0.65
CA LEU A 707 -21.64 11.90 -1.34
C LEU A 707 -21.45 11.03 -2.59
N HIS A 708 -20.35 11.22 -3.33
CA HIS A 708 -20.01 10.37 -4.47
C HIS A 708 -19.79 8.91 -4.05
N GLY A 709 -19.12 8.69 -2.90
CA GLY A 709 -19.01 7.36 -2.29
C GLY A 709 -20.36 6.84 -1.76
N ILE A 710 -21.06 7.62 -0.95
CA ILE A 710 -22.32 7.26 -0.28
C ILE A 710 -23.39 6.86 -1.29
N PHE A 711 -23.50 7.54 -2.43
CA PHE A 711 -24.52 7.25 -3.45
C PHE A 711 -24.12 6.21 -4.48
N ALA A 712 -22.90 5.67 -4.42
CA ALA A 712 -22.45 4.62 -5.32
C ALA A 712 -23.48 3.49 -5.42
N ASN A 713 -23.75 3.07 -6.66
CA ASN A 713 -24.68 1.98 -6.96
C ASN A 713 -24.25 1.22 -8.22
N THR A 714 -23.09 0.58 -8.13
CA THR A 714 -22.46 -0.22 -9.18
C THR A 714 -22.46 -1.70 -8.83
N ARG A 715 -22.30 -2.57 -9.83
CA ARG A 715 -22.15 -4.02 -9.62
C ARG A 715 -20.76 -4.40 -9.13
N PHE A 716 -19.73 -3.73 -9.64
CA PHE A 716 -18.33 -4.08 -9.39
C PHE A 716 -17.63 -3.02 -8.52
N LYS A 717 -16.84 -3.50 -7.57
CA LYS A 717 -16.17 -2.71 -6.55
C LYS A 717 -15.13 -1.78 -7.17
N SER A 718 -14.34 -2.28 -8.13
CA SER A 718 -13.29 -1.51 -8.84
C SER A 718 -13.81 -0.36 -9.72
N MET A 719 -15.13 -0.18 -9.78
CA MET A 719 -15.79 0.91 -10.50
C MET A 719 -16.75 1.71 -9.60
N SER A 720 -16.86 1.40 -8.31
CA SER A 720 -17.76 2.08 -7.38
C SER A 720 -17.25 3.47 -6.99
N GLY A 721 -18.19 4.38 -6.69
CA GLY A 721 -17.92 5.64 -6.02
C GLY A 721 -16.90 6.50 -6.75
N THR A 722 -15.85 6.89 -6.05
CA THR A 722 -14.81 7.79 -6.56
C THR A 722 -13.83 7.12 -7.54
N ASN A 723 -14.03 5.85 -7.92
CA ASN A 723 -13.25 5.13 -8.93
C ASN A 723 -13.57 5.54 -10.39
N VAL A 724 -13.54 6.86 -10.62
CA VAL A 724 -13.80 7.55 -11.89
C VAL A 724 -12.50 8.01 -12.57
N TYR A 725 -12.61 8.74 -13.68
CA TYR A 725 -11.44 9.43 -14.23
C TYR A 725 -11.05 10.59 -13.30
N TRP A 726 -9.76 10.81 -13.14
CA TRP A 726 -9.23 11.72 -12.11
C TRP A 726 -9.53 13.20 -12.40
N ASP A 727 -9.66 13.57 -13.67
CA ASP A 727 -10.10 14.91 -14.10
C ASP A 727 -11.63 15.09 -14.08
N PHE A 728 -12.35 14.10 -13.54
CA PHE A 728 -13.77 14.14 -13.23
C PHE A 728 -14.07 14.02 -11.73
N VAL A 729 -13.17 13.42 -10.95
CA VAL A 729 -13.41 13.12 -9.53
C VAL A 729 -13.71 14.39 -8.72
N GLU A 730 -13.13 15.53 -9.11
CA GLU A 730 -13.31 16.81 -8.42
C GLU A 730 -14.63 17.53 -8.76
N LEU A 731 -15.42 17.06 -9.73
CA LEU A 731 -16.71 17.68 -10.03
C LEU A 731 -17.70 17.54 -8.84
N PRO A 732 -17.95 16.33 -8.30
CA PRO A 732 -18.79 16.15 -7.11
C PRO A 732 -18.34 16.91 -5.86
N SER A 733 -17.04 17.13 -5.68
CA SER A 733 -16.52 17.90 -4.55
C SER A 733 -16.74 19.40 -4.75
N GLN A 734 -16.27 19.95 -5.86
CA GLN A 734 -16.34 21.39 -6.13
C GLN A 734 -17.79 21.89 -6.29
N ILE A 735 -18.71 21.09 -6.82
CA ILE A 735 -20.12 21.52 -6.92
C ILE A 735 -20.72 21.88 -5.56
N MET A 736 -20.30 21.21 -4.48
CA MET A 736 -20.77 21.46 -3.12
C MET A 736 -20.21 22.76 -2.54
N GLU A 737 -19.00 23.18 -2.95
CA GLU A 737 -18.38 24.44 -2.53
C GLU A 737 -19.23 25.66 -2.92
N ASN A 738 -19.91 25.60 -4.06
CA ASN A 738 -20.72 26.70 -4.56
C ASN A 738 -21.89 27.06 -3.60
N PHE A 739 -22.31 26.15 -2.71
CA PHE A 739 -23.31 26.45 -1.69
C PHE A 739 -22.78 27.38 -0.59
N ALA A 740 -21.46 27.43 -0.36
CA ALA A 740 -20.86 28.23 0.72
C ALA A 740 -21.16 29.73 0.61
N ILE A 741 -21.44 30.23 -0.61
CA ILE A 741 -21.77 31.63 -0.87
C ILE A 741 -23.28 31.88 -1.06
N GLU A 742 -24.12 30.87 -0.85
CA GLU A 742 -25.57 31.01 -0.98
C GLU A 742 -26.20 31.38 0.35
N LYS A 743 -26.85 32.55 0.41
CA LYS A 743 -27.51 33.07 1.63
C LYS A 743 -28.50 32.08 2.22
N ASP A 744 -29.32 31.47 1.38
CA ASP A 744 -30.36 30.54 1.82
C ASP A 744 -29.77 29.26 2.44
N PHE A 745 -28.53 28.91 2.11
CA PHE A 745 -27.80 27.82 2.77
C PHE A 745 -27.18 28.28 4.08
N LEU A 746 -26.42 29.37 4.08
CA LEU A 746 -25.77 29.88 5.29
C LEU A 746 -26.79 30.16 6.40
N ASN A 747 -27.96 30.71 6.06
CA ASN A 747 -29.06 30.97 6.99
C ASN A 747 -29.62 29.72 7.70
N THR A 748 -29.31 28.51 7.23
CA THR A 748 -29.78 27.27 7.87
C THR A 748 -29.01 26.92 9.13
N PHE A 749 -27.74 27.33 9.27
CA PHE A 749 -26.88 26.92 10.37
C PHE A 749 -25.97 28.02 10.94
N ALA A 750 -25.67 29.07 10.18
CA ALA A 750 -24.74 30.12 10.57
C ALA A 750 -25.36 30.99 11.68
N ARG A 751 -25.03 30.65 12.93
CA ARG A 751 -25.55 31.28 14.14
C ARG A 751 -24.41 31.48 15.12
N HIS A 752 -24.41 32.60 15.82
CA HIS A 752 -23.39 32.90 16.81
C HIS A 752 -23.38 31.83 17.92
N TYR A 753 -22.21 31.25 18.24
CA TYR A 753 -22.10 30.10 19.13
C TYR A 753 -22.62 30.39 20.56
N GLN A 754 -22.41 31.62 21.08
CA GLN A 754 -22.92 32.04 22.39
C GLN A 754 -24.36 32.55 22.39
N THR A 755 -24.70 33.53 21.53
CA THR A 755 -26.01 34.20 21.57
C THR A 755 -27.10 33.47 20.77
N ASN A 756 -26.71 32.53 19.91
CA ASN A 756 -27.59 31.83 18.97
C ASN A 756 -28.28 32.74 17.91
N GLU A 757 -27.90 34.01 17.85
CA GLU A 757 -28.38 34.95 16.84
C GLU A 757 -27.91 34.51 15.45
N SER A 758 -28.78 34.65 14.45
CA SER A 758 -28.40 34.41 13.05
C SER A 758 -27.29 35.37 12.64
N ILE A 759 -26.42 34.91 11.72
CA ILE A 759 -25.47 35.81 11.07
C ILE A 759 -26.20 37.02 10.46
N PRO A 760 -25.75 38.26 10.75
CA PRO A 760 -26.34 39.44 10.16
C PRO A 760 -26.35 39.38 8.63
N GLU A 761 -27.47 39.77 8.03
CA GLU A 761 -27.63 39.79 6.56
C GLU A 761 -26.56 40.64 5.87
N GLU A 762 -26.12 41.72 6.54
CA GLU A 762 -25.03 42.56 6.05
C GLU A 762 -23.69 41.80 5.98
N LEU A 763 -23.37 40.97 6.97
CA LEU A 763 -22.14 40.15 6.94
C LEU A 763 -22.21 39.07 5.85
N LEU A 764 -23.39 38.47 5.64
CA LEU A 764 -23.61 37.54 4.52
C LEU A 764 -23.39 38.22 3.17
N GLN A 765 -23.93 39.42 2.98
CA GLN A 765 -23.72 40.17 1.75
C GLN A 765 -22.25 40.50 1.54
N ARG A 766 -21.52 40.89 2.60
CA ARG A 766 -20.07 41.15 2.51
C ARG A 766 -19.27 39.90 2.11
N ILE A 767 -19.62 38.70 2.61
CA ILE A 767 -19.01 37.43 2.15
C ILE A 767 -19.18 37.26 0.65
N ILE A 768 -20.39 37.52 0.14
CA ILE A 768 -20.73 37.38 -1.28
C ILE A 768 -19.99 38.43 -2.11
N ASP A 769 -20.00 39.70 -1.68
CA ASP A 769 -19.31 40.77 -2.39
C ASP A 769 -17.79 40.52 -2.46
N ALA A 770 -17.23 39.89 -1.42
CA ALA A 770 -15.82 39.52 -1.35
C ALA A 770 -15.49 38.16 -2.00
N SER A 771 -16.47 37.40 -2.51
CA SER A 771 -16.25 36.02 -2.99
C SER A 771 -15.28 35.96 -4.17
N ASN A 772 -15.27 37.01 -4.99
CA ASN A 772 -14.39 37.14 -6.16
C ASN A 772 -13.16 38.02 -5.88
N PHE A 773 -12.91 38.42 -4.63
CA PHE A 773 -11.70 39.15 -4.29
C PHE A 773 -10.46 38.30 -4.53
N ASN A 774 -9.49 38.82 -5.29
CA ASN A 774 -8.25 38.13 -5.65
C ASN A 774 -8.44 36.79 -6.40
N VAL A 775 -9.62 36.57 -6.98
CA VAL A 775 -9.94 35.30 -7.65
C VAL A 775 -9.03 35.06 -8.85
N ALA A 776 -8.56 36.12 -9.52
CA ALA A 776 -7.68 35.98 -10.67
C ALA A 776 -6.25 35.63 -10.28
N TYR A 777 -5.71 36.23 -9.22
CA TYR A 777 -4.45 35.83 -8.61
C TYR A 777 -4.50 34.34 -8.17
N ALA A 778 -5.57 33.95 -7.47
CA ALA A 778 -5.75 32.56 -7.02
C ALA A 778 -5.83 31.58 -8.22
N CYS A 779 -6.51 31.98 -9.29
CA CYS A 779 -6.57 31.20 -10.53
C CYS A 779 -5.18 31.02 -11.16
N LEU A 780 -4.40 32.10 -11.30
CA LEU A 780 -3.03 32.03 -11.85
C LEU A 780 -2.10 31.17 -10.98
N ARG A 781 -2.25 31.22 -9.66
CA ARG A 781 -1.51 30.33 -8.74
C ARG A 781 -1.87 28.87 -8.95
N GLN A 782 -3.14 28.54 -9.18
CA GLN A 782 -3.52 27.15 -9.49
C GLN A 782 -3.02 26.71 -10.88
N ILE A 783 -3.05 27.61 -11.87
CA ILE A 783 -2.51 27.34 -13.20
C ILE A 783 -0.99 27.11 -13.13
N SER A 784 -0.25 27.83 -12.27
CA SER A 784 1.20 27.64 -12.13
C SER A 784 1.54 26.22 -11.68
N PHE A 785 0.76 25.63 -10.77
CA PHE A 785 0.91 24.24 -10.36
C PHE A 785 0.58 23.26 -11.48
N GLY A 786 -0.49 23.49 -12.24
CA GLY A 786 -0.83 22.65 -13.40
C GLY A 786 0.24 22.70 -14.50
N LEU A 787 0.81 23.88 -14.76
CA LEU A 787 1.91 24.05 -15.71
C LEU A 787 3.19 23.38 -15.24
N LEU A 788 3.53 23.47 -13.95
CA LEU A 788 4.68 22.80 -13.35
C LEU A 788 4.58 21.27 -13.44
N ASP A 789 3.41 20.72 -13.09
CA ASP A 789 3.12 19.29 -13.23
C ASP A 789 3.31 18.83 -14.68
N MET A 790 2.66 19.50 -15.63
CA MET A 790 2.76 19.15 -17.04
C MET A 790 4.18 19.34 -17.59
N ALA A 791 4.93 20.35 -17.13
CA ALA A 791 6.33 20.50 -17.50
C ALA A 791 7.15 19.27 -17.10
N TRP A 792 7.04 18.81 -15.84
CA TRP A 792 7.77 17.64 -15.36
C TRP A 792 7.49 16.37 -16.16
N TYR A 793 6.23 16.14 -16.56
CA TYR A 793 5.78 14.87 -17.14
C TYR A 793 5.62 14.83 -18.65
N THR A 794 5.76 15.97 -19.34
CA THR A 794 5.83 16.00 -20.81
C THR A 794 7.25 15.84 -21.37
N ARG A 795 8.25 15.84 -20.49
CA ARG A 795 9.66 15.56 -20.83
C ARG A 795 9.85 14.17 -21.43
N ASP A 796 10.72 14.10 -22.43
CA ASP A 796 11.14 12.86 -23.10
C ASP A 796 12.66 12.60 -22.99
N LYS A 797 13.36 13.40 -22.16
CA LYS A 797 14.79 13.27 -21.87
C LYS A 797 15.05 13.25 -20.37
N VAL A 798 16.08 12.51 -19.96
CA VAL A 798 16.57 12.47 -18.57
C VAL A 798 16.86 13.88 -18.06
N PHE A 799 16.53 14.12 -16.80
CA PHE A 799 16.83 15.38 -16.10
C PHE A 799 17.85 15.15 -15.02
N ASP A 800 18.94 15.90 -15.11
CA ASP A 800 20.08 15.91 -14.20
C ASP A 800 20.40 17.34 -13.69
N GLY A 801 19.54 18.33 -14.02
CA GLY A 801 19.72 19.73 -13.66
C GLY A 801 19.25 20.10 -12.25
N ASP A 802 19.21 21.42 -11.97
CA ASP A 802 18.71 21.99 -10.71
C ASP A 802 17.17 22.07 -10.72
N VAL A 803 16.55 21.46 -9.71
CA VAL A 803 15.08 21.35 -9.58
C VAL A 803 14.43 22.73 -9.46
N ARG A 804 15.08 23.68 -8.79
CA ARG A 804 14.57 25.04 -8.56
C ARG A 804 14.66 25.88 -9.84
N GLU A 805 15.73 25.73 -10.61
CA GLU A 805 15.85 26.34 -11.94
C GLU A 805 14.73 25.87 -12.87
N TYR A 806 14.49 24.55 -12.90
CA TYR A 806 13.44 23.96 -13.72
C TYR A 806 12.04 24.47 -13.33
N GLU A 807 11.74 24.52 -12.03
CA GLU A 807 10.49 25.07 -11.50
C GLU A 807 10.28 26.54 -11.90
N ARG A 808 11.32 27.37 -11.74
CA ARG A 808 11.22 28.79 -12.09
C ARG A 808 10.91 29.02 -13.55
N GLU A 809 11.51 28.25 -14.45
CA GLU A 809 11.19 28.34 -15.88
C GLU A 809 9.76 27.90 -16.17
N ALA A 810 9.26 26.84 -15.53
CA ALA A 810 7.87 26.39 -15.69
C ALA A 810 6.85 27.44 -15.19
N TRP A 811 7.17 28.18 -14.13
CA TRP A 811 6.29 29.19 -13.53
C TRP A 811 6.37 30.58 -14.16
N LYS A 812 7.33 30.83 -15.06
CA LYS A 812 7.62 32.16 -15.61
C LYS A 812 6.40 32.90 -16.17
N ARG A 813 5.47 32.19 -16.81
CA ARG A 813 4.26 32.75 -17.42
C ARG A 813 3.21 33.19 -16.38
N THR A 814 3.24 32.61 -15.19
CA THR A 814 2.29 32.84 -14.08
C THR A 814 2.90 33.62 -12.93
N GLN A 815 4.18 33.99 -13.00
CA GLN A 815 4.88 34.72 -11.94
C GLN A 815 4.36 36.16 -11.86
N LEU A 816 3.67 36.49 -10.76
CA LEU A 816 3.11 37.83 -10.52
C LEU A 816 3.87 38.62 -9.45
N LEU A 817 4.50 37.95 -8.49
CA LEU A 817 5.29 38.57 -7.41
C LEU A 817 6.79 38.43 -7.69
N PRO A 818 7.67 39.18 -7.00
CA PRO A 818 9.11 38.96 -7.11
C PRO A 818 9.49 37.51 -6.74
N PRO A 819 10.38 36.84 -7.52
CA PRO A 819 10.80 35.48 -7.23
C PRO A 819 11.71 35.43 -6.00
N VAL A 820 11.57 34.37 -5.20
CA VAL A 820 12.48 34.04 -4.09
C VAL A 820 13.29 32.82 -4.52
N LYS A 821 14.60 32.98 -4.71
CA LYS A 821 15.43 31.98 -5.40
C LYS A 821 15.66 30.72 -4.58
N GLU A 822 15.56 30.87 -3.26
CA GLU A 822 15.82 29.86 -2.26
C GLU A 822 14.62 28.93 -2.06
N THR A 823 13.42 29.24 -2.58
CA THR A 823 12.23 28.42 -2.38
C THR A 823 12.04 27.36 -3.46
N CYS A 824 11.36 26.26 -3.12
CA CYS A 824 10.99 25.21 -4.08
C CYS A 824 9.67 24.54 -3.69
N MET A 825 8.68 24.58 -4.57
CA MET A 825 7.42 23.86 -4.36
C MET A 825 7.54 22.38 -4.73
N THR A 826 8.29 22.06 -5.78
CA THR A 826 8.39 20.72 -6.37
C THR A 826 8.75 19.65 -5.34
N VAL A 827 9.68 19.94 -4.43
CA VAL A 827 10.16 19.00 -3.39
C VAL A 827 9.17 18.74 -2.26
N GLN A 828 8.08 19.50 -2.19
CA GLN A 828 7.01 19.37 -1.21
C GLN A 828 5.65 19.19 -1.89
N PHE A 829 5.63 19.04 -3.23
CA PHE A 829 4.41 18.92 -4.00
C PHE A 829 3.85 17.49 -3.99
N GLY A 830 3.33 17.08 -2.83
CA GLY A 830 2.81 15.74 -2.58
C GLY A 830 1.81 15.25 -3.63
N HIS A 831 0.93 16.12 -4.14
CA HIS A 831 -0.06 15.76 -5.17
C HIS A 831 0.55 15.04 -6.38
N ILE A 832 1.66 15.55 -6.89
CA ILE A 832 2.28 15.05 -8.13
C ILE A 832 3.47 14.13 -7.86
N MET A 833 4.03 14.14 -6.64
CA MET A 833 5.19 13.31 -6.30
C MET A 833 4.79 12.03 -5.55
N SER A 834 3.96 12.15 -4.51
CA SER A 834 3.52 11.02 -3.67
C SER A 834 2.02 10.70 -3.75
N GLY A 835 1.24 11.49 -4.49
CA GLY A 835 -0.20 11.32 -4.70
C GLY A 835 -0.56 10.92 -6.15
N GLY A 836 -1.85 10.90 -6.45
CA GLY A 836 -2.39 10.43 -7.73
C GLY A 836 -2.46 11.46 -8.87
N TYR A 837 -1.88 12.67 -8.71
CA TYR A 837 -2.04 13.78 -9.64
C TYR A 837 -0.81 14.04 -10.54
N SER A 838 0.11 13.08 -10.67
CA SER A 838 1.21 13.21 -11.66
C SER A 838 0.66 13.24 -13.09
N ALA A 839 0.99 14.30 -13.84
CA ALA A 839 0.34 14.64 -15.11
C ALA A 839 -1.19 14.72 -14.98
N GLY A 840 -1.64 15.33 -13.89
CA GLY A 840 -3.03 15.31 -13.42
C GLY A 840 -3.43 16.50 -12.56
N TYR A 841 -2.54 17.41 -12.17
CA TYR A 841 -2.93 18.52 -11.29
C TYR A 841 -3.88 19.52 -11.97
N TYR A 842 -3.85 19.60 -13.31
CA TYR A 842 -4.84 20.36 -14.10
C TYR A 842 -6.29 19.91 -13.83
N SER A 843 -6.50 18.70 -13.29
CA SER A 843 -7.82 18.13 -12.95
C SER A 843 -8.66 19.08 -12.09
N TYR A 844 -8.04 19.85 -11.18
CA TYR A 844 -8.77 20.85 -10.37
C TYR A 844 -9.41 21.94 -11.23
N LYS A 845 -8.69 22.49 -12.22
CA LYS A 845 -9.24 23.51 -13.13
C LYS A 845 -10.14 22.90 -14.19
N TRP A 846 -9.88 21.66 -14.61
CA TRP A 846 -10.77 20.93 -15.52
C TRP A 846 -12.14 20.70 -14.88
N ALA A 847 -12.15 20.22 -13.64
CA ALA A 847 -13.35 20.03 -12.87
C ALA A 847 -14.02 21.35 -12.49
N GLU A 848 -13.26 22.43 -12.25
CA GLU A 848 -13.84 23.75 -11.97
C GLU A 848 -14.57 24.35 -13.20
N VAL A 849 -14.27 23.87 -14.40
CA VAL A 849 -15.08 24.21 -15.58
C VAL A 849 -16.38 23.39 -15.58
N LEU A 850 -16.31 22.10 -15.21
CA LEU A 850 -17.48 21.24 -15.08
C LEU A 850 -18.43 21.73 -13.97
N ASP A 851 -17.87 22.14 -12.83
CA ASP A 851 -18.60 22.49 -11.61
C ASP A 851 -19.40 23.79 -11.80
N ALA A 852 -18.77 24.84 -12.33
CA ALA A 852 -19.41 26.13 -12.53
C ALA A 852 -20.56 26.01 -13.53
N ASP A 853 -20.38 25.21 -14.58
CA ASP A 853 -21.42 24.95 -15.57
C ASP A 853 -22.53 24.02 -15.02
N ALA A 854 -22.19 23.01 -14.20
CA ALA A 854 -23.18 22.15 -13.56
C ALA A 854 -24.01 22.91 -12.51
N PHE A 855 -23.36 23.72 -11.66
CA PHE A 855 -24.02 24.50 -10.62
C PHE A 855 -24.89 25.62 -11.20
N SER A 856 -24.60 26.11 -12.41
CA SER A 856 -25.47 27.07 -13.09
C SER A 856 -26.92 26.56 -13.24
N VAL A 857 -27.13 25.25 -13.41
CA VAL A 857 -28.46 24.62 -13.47
C VAL A 857 -29.18 24.71 -12.13
N PHE A 858 -28.46 24.55 -11.01
CA PHE A 858 -29.01 24.76 -9.67
C PHE A 858 -29.38 26.23 -9.47
N LYS A 859 -28.54 27.18 -9.90
CA LYS A 859 -28.87 28.62 -9.83
C LYS A 859 -30.12 28.97 -10.63
N GLU A 860 -30.27 28.41 -11.83
CA GLU A 860 -31.42 28.66 -12.70
C GLU A 860 -32.74 28.10 -12.15
N LYS A 861 -32.71 26.91 -11.53
CA LYS A 861 -33.89 26.18 -11.06
C LYS A 861 -34.17 26.30 -9.56
N GLY A 862 -33.28 26.96 -8.82
CA GLY A 862 -33.26 27.06 -7.37
C GLY A 862 -32.22 26.11 -6.75
N ILE A 863 -31.39 26.65 -5.85
CA ILE A 863 -30.21 25.93 -5.33
C ILE A 863 -30.57 24.65 -4.55
N PHE A 864 -31.79 24.54 -4.02
CA PHE A 864 -32.31 23.35 -3.33
C PHE A 864 -33.26 22.51 -4.19
N ASN A 865 -33.23 22.66 -5.52
CA ASN A 865 -34.11 21.94 -6.40
C ASN A 865 -33.81 20.43 -6.36
N GLN A 866 -34.76 19.66 -5.82
CA GLN A 866 -34.61 18.21 -5.63
C GLN A 866 -34.60 17.43 -6.95
N ASP A 867 -35.25 17.92 -8.01
CA ASP A 867 -35.22 17.25 -9.32
C ASP A 867 -33.83 17.37 -9.96
N VAL A 868 -33.18 18.54 -9.82
CA VAL A 868 -31.80 18.73 -10.27
C VAL A 868 -30.84 17.89 -9.44
N ALA A 869 -31.01 17.86 -8.12
CA ALA A 869 -30.22 17.02 -7.23
C ALA A 869 -30.38 15.53 -7.55
N GLN A 870 -31.62 15.04 -7.73
CA GLN A 870 -31.88 13.66 -8.12
C GLN A 870 -31.28 13.33 -9.49
N SER A 871 -31.39 14.23 -10.47
CA SER A 871 -30.70 14.06 -11.76
C SER A 871 -29.18 13.99 -11.60
N PHE A 872 -28.58 14.80 -10.74
CA PHE A 872 -27.14 14.75 -10.46
C PHE A 872 -26.75 13.43 -9.78
N ARG A 873 -27.56 12.95 -8.81
CA ARG A 873 -27.38 11.64 -8.17
C ARG A 873 -27.44 10.49 -9.18
N ASP A 874 -28.45 10.50 -10.05
CA ASP A 874 -28.71 9.42 -11.00
C ASP A 874 -27.72 9.37 -12.16
N ASN A 875 -27.17 10.53 -12.56
CA ASN A 875 -26.28 10.63 -13.70
C ASN A 875 -24.81 10.69 -13.33
N ILE A 876 -24.46 11.19 -12.14
CA ILE A 876 -23.08 11.43 -11.71
C ILE A 876 -22.76 10.56 -10.49
N LEU A 877 -23.37 10.85 -9.33
CA LEU A 877 -22.93 10.29 -8.05
C LEU A 877 -23.12 8.77 -7.91
N SER A 878 -24.14 8.20 -8.56
CA SER A 878 -24.43 6.76 -8.45
C SER A 878 -23.66 5.88 -9.44
N LYS A 879 -23.01 6.49 -10.44
CA LYS A 879 -22.47 5.76 -11.60
C LYS A 879 -21.03 5.32 -11.42
N GLY A 880 -20.24 6.01 -10.62
CA GLY A 880 -18.80 5.75 -10.53
C GLY A 880 -18.16 5.59 -11.91
N GLY A 881 -17.26 4.62 -12.05
CA GLY A 881 -16.48 4.37 -13.26
C GLY A 881 -17.16 3.53 -14.35
N THR A 882 -18.49 3.34 -14.30
CA THR A 882 -19.23 2.44 -15.21
C THR A 882 -19.36 2.95 -16.64
N GLU A 883 -19.27 4.26 -16.85
CA GLU A 883 -19.37 4.90 -18.17
C GLU A 883 -18.29 5.99 -18.35
N HIS A 884 -18.12 6.48 -19.57
CA HIS A 884 -17.21 7.60 -19.82
C HIS A 884 -17.77 8.89 -19.17
N PRO A 885 -16.98 9.67 -18.42
CA PRO A 885 -17.49 10.81 -17.67
C PRO A 885 -18.16 11.89 -18.53
N MET A 886 -17.67 12.14 -19.75
CA MET A 886 -18.32 13.09 -20.67
C MET A 886 -19.73 12.65 -21.07
N THR A 887 -19.98 11.33 -21.15
CA THR A 887 -21.33 10.79 -21.41
C THR A 887 -22.25 11.06 -20.23
N LEU A 888 -21.76 10.81 -19.01
CA LEU A 888 -22.49 11.08 -17.76
C LEU A 888 -22.81 12.57 -17.63
N TYR A 889 -21.81 13.43 -17.88
CA TYR A 889 -21.95 14.88 -17.82
C TYR A 889 -22.98 15.40 -18.82
N LYS A 890 -22.91 14.98 -20.10
CA LYS A 890 -23.89 15.36 -21.12
C LYS A 890 -25.32 14.92 -20.77
N ARG A 891 -25.47 13.76 -20.14
CA ARG A 891 -26.79 13.25 -19.69
C ARG A 891 -27.39 14.13 -18.60
N PHE A 892 -26.57 14.61 -17.66
CA PHE A 892 -26.99 15.55 -16.62
C PHE A 892 -27.23 16.96 -17.19
N ARG A 893 -26.23 17.51 -17.89
CA ARG A 893 -26.12 18.92 -18.26
C ARG A 893 -26.82 19.29 -19.57
N GLY A 894 -26.94 18.32 -20.49
CA GLY A 894 -27.48 18.48 -21.84
C GLY A 894 -26.46 18.95 -22.90
N GLN A 895 -25.24 19.33 -22.48
CA GLN A 895 -24.20 19.85 -23.37
C GLN A 895 -22.79 19.55 -22.85
N GLU A 896 -21.77 19.85 -23.66
CA GLU A 896 -20.37 19.87 -23.20
C GLU A 896 -20.11 21.10 -22.33
N PRO A 897 -19.20 20.99 -21.34
CA PRO A 897 -18.85 22.10 -20.47
C PRO A 897 -18.08 23.18 -21.25
N THR A 898 -18.19 24.43 -20.81
CA THR A 898 -17.39 25.52 -21.37
C THR A 898 -16.87 26.42 -20.26
N ILE A 899 -15.72 27.08 -20.49
CA ILE A 899 -15.14 28.02 -19.51
C ILE A 899 -16.04 29.22 -19.20
N HIS A 900 -17.10 29.47 -19.99
CA HIS A 900 -17.94 30.67 -19.86
C HIS A 900 -18.64 30.75 -18.51
N ALA A 901 -19.15 29.63 -18.00
CA ALA A 901 -19.79 29.58 -16.69
C ALA A 901 -18.80 29.96 -15.58
N LEU A 902 -17.58 29.43 -15.66
CA LEU A 902 -16.50 29.73 -14.72
C LEU A 902 -16.09 31.22 -14.79
N LEU A 903 -15.89 31.76 -16.00
CA LEU A 903 -15.54 33.18 -16.17
C LEU A 903 -16.63 34.12 -15.64
N LYS A 904 -17.90 33.76 -15.84
CA LYS A 904 -19.04 34.52 -15.31
C LYS A 904 -19.12 34.42 -13.78
N ARG A 905 -18.96 33.22 -13.21
CA ARG A 905 -18.95 33.01 -11.75
C ARG A 905 -17.90 33.89 -11.09
N ASN A 906 -16.70 33.91 -11.66
CA ASN A 906 -15.55 34.61 -11.10
C ASN A 906 -15.47 36.10 -11.50
N GLY A 907 -16.48 36.63 -12.21
CA GLY A 907 -16.53 38.06 -12.59
C GLY A 907 -15.43 38.51 -13.56
N ILE A 908 -14.90 37.58 -14.39
CA ILE A 908 -13.87 37.88 -15.39
C ILE A 908 -14.46 38.34 -16.72
N LYS A 909 -15.69 37.91 -17.02
CA LYS A 909 -16.45 38.30 -18.22
C LYS A 909 -17.80 38.91 -17.84
#